data_AF-A0A9D7TQ09-F1
#
_entry.id   AF-A0A9D7TQ09-F1
#
_cell.length_a   1.000
_cell.length_b   1.000
_cell.length_c   1.000
_cell.angle_alpha   90.00
_cell.angle_beta   90.00
_cell.angle_gamma   90.00
#
_symmetry.space_group_name_H-M   'P 1'
#
loop_
_entity.id
_entity.type
_entity.pdbx_description
1 polymer ?
#
loop_
_entity_poly.entity_id
_entity_poly.type
_entity_poly.pdbx_seq_one_letter_code
_entity_poly.pdbx_strand_id
1 'polypeptide(L)'
;MSQFLSSKEEHAIINTSRTLVNVSYKDDDQAIHTIILRVISNFIDKKSTLIISSDTNIQSKLQAAFQAFSLSDIGLKVSMQHTVTESDLHSVRERCTFSQYKENVNPDYTFHFHHLHEKVTAYYHNLRNVKIWNDKTWREILDGYLTKSESENSNILNSLIESDILDFDETEFDTIYQNIADAIFIYERDFEYLSQHQFSDNLNTIKNKPEDIHQLSYAIFNLHEQAQNIAERYGHFLSEIERLFVKTASKYSMDVLDRLAFLTFSIGNLNKNPENTKGFLHTFSGAYKENLKTEQKIIAEVNGLIIQLYEKKILVNQVPVKVITEASATLEYIKSEIEVWQNKMPELTSDYIKSVNKLNYHDSTLDDLEKDVQLLLDQINTSGIFNQKFELNTLSVKKQAEHLTGLIYDLEVMSLNIQKNLTFYQWVSFLQEIDEKSNIIIKSLKIFDPSEWLILFEVWYYSKILENHINYFEINEDMSANYLHFSDKKSENIINESKNEWLDKIEILISGLKKSSPGLYRSLIKNKKSDHPVLWKHFLTKYTGFLSQLYPCIIIDNDDLVDLENGAIDELICYNEPNVNIDIMNKFGSLISFFPYNDTMNNSGYSLSKEHVPSYSTLQQIHTTGRISLVRNIADEMLQFNNNPSVFRLRNATIISFCSDYYNDCMHEYFYTLGIKKLTSEETIKETLIGALIDTDTMVYVMTEDYLLHPATNNSDFLYQRLVVKRLEEFGCIFHTIDSRVTFESKGLNLLNIFAGIKSELLSENIIKTQLTIEFL
;
A
#
# COMPACT_ATOMS: atom_id res chain seq x y z
N MET A 1 16.55 21.38 -33.36
CA MET A 1 17.07 20.84 -32.08
C MET A 1 17.77 21.97 -31.34
N SER A 2 17.85 21.89 -30.01
CA SER A 2 18.67 22.85 -29.25
C SER A 2 20.12 22.77 -29.71
N GLN A 3 20.66 23.89 -30.14
CA GLN A 3 22.05 24.01 -30.58
C GLN A 3 23.02 24.24 -29.40
N PHE A 4 22.52 24.44 -28.18
CA PHE A 4 23.35 24.73 -27.01
C PHE A 4 23.60 23.51 -26.11
N LEU A 5 22.89 22.40 -26.35
CA LEU A 5 23.07 21.16 -25.59
C LEU A 5 24.29 20.39 -26.09
N SER A 6 25.22 20.08 -25.18
CA SER A 6 26.37 19.20 -25.43
C SER A 6 26.05 17.77 -25.00
N SER A 7 26.55 16.81 -25.76
CA SER A 7 26.70 15.43 -25.32
C SER A 7 27.70 15.30 -24.17
N LYS A 8 27.71 14.15 -23.49
CA LYS A 8 28.64 13.87 -22.39
C LYS A 8 30.11 13.98 -22.83
N GLU A 9 30.43 13.54 -24.05
CA GLU A 9 31.77 13.64 -24.64
C GLU A 9 32.15 15.11 -24.89
N GLU A 10 31.26 15.86 -25.53
CA GLU A 10 31.45 17.29 -25.81
C GLU A 10 31.60 18.10 -24.52
N HIS A 11 30.76 17.84 -23.52
CA HIS A 11 30.77 18.52 -22.23
C HIS A 11 32.10 18.31 -21.49
N ALA A 12 32.67 17.11 -21.57
CA ALA A 12 33.98 16.80 -20.97
C ALA A 12 35.13 17.56 -21.65
N ILE A 13 35.01 17.85 -22.95
CA ILE A 13 35.98 18.66 -23.71
C ILE A 13 35.78 20.14 -23.39
N ILE A 14 34.53 20.64 -23.43
CA ILE A 14 34.21 22.06 -23.19
C ILE A 14 34.63 22.50 -21.79
N ASN A 15 34.55 21.63 -20.78
CA ASN A 15 34.89 21.96 -19.39
C ASN A 15 36.30 21.55 -18.96
N THR A 16 37.13 21.07 -19.89
CA THR A 16 38.49 20.66 -19.55
C THR A 16 39.35 21.86 -19.14
N SER A 17 40.13 21.68 -18.07
CA SER A 17 41.16 22.62 -17.60
C SER A 17 42.57 22.21 -18.02
N ARG A 18 42.70 21.14 -18.83
CA ARG A 18 43.97 20.68 -19.35
C ARG A 18 44.52 21.70 -20.36
N THR A 19 45.82 21.95 -20.28
CA THR A 19 46.53 22.87 -21.20
C THR A 19 46.78 22.27 -22.58
N LEU A 20 46.79 20.93 -22.69
CA LEU A 20 46.92 20.21 -23.95
C LEU A 20 45.81 19.15 -24.05
N VAL A 21 44.99 19.25 -25.08
CA VAL A 21 43.81 18.40 -25.29
C VAL A 21 43.85 17.86 -26.70
N ASN A 22 43.92 16.54 -26.83
CA ASN A 22 43.88 15.84 -28.10
C ASN A 22 42.51 15.17 -28.23
N VAL A 23 41.71 15.60 -29.22
CA VAL A 23 40.36 15.11 -29.50
C VAL A 23 40.38 14.34 -30.83
N SER A 24 40.13 13.04 -30.77
CA SER A 24 39.81 12.28 -31.97
C SER A 24 38.32 12.42 -32.29
N TYR A 25 37.94 12.51 -33.57
CA TYR A 25 36.54 12.59 -33.96
C TYR A 25 36.22 11.77 -35.21
N LYS A 26 34.98 11.29 -35.33
CA LYS A 26 34.51 10.55 -36.52
C LYS A 26 33.58 11.35 -37.44
N ASP A 27 32.98 12.44 -36.94
CA ASP A 27 32.08 13.30 -37.68
C ASP A 27 32.49 14.78 -37.56
N ASP A 28 32.64 15.45 -38.71
CA ASP A 28 33.05 16.86 -38.77
C ASP A 28 32.04 17.77 -38.07
N ASP A 29 30.74 17.47 -38.20
CA ASP A 29 29.70 18.35 -37.68
C ASP A 29 29.66 18.31 -36.14
N GLN A 30 29.88 17.14 -35.52
CA GLN A 30 30.10 17.02 -34.07
C GLN A 30 31.36 17.76 -33.61
N ALA A 31 32.47 17.64 -34.34
CA ALA A 31 33.71 18.35 -34.00
C ALA A 31 33.54 19.87 -34.07
N ILE A 32 32.91 20.38 -35.14
CA ILE A 32 32.62 21.80 -35.34
C ILE A 32 31.68 22.32 -34.25
N HIS A 33 30.63 21.55 -33.91
CA HIS A 33 29.73 21.90 -32.82
C HIS A 33 30.50 22.03 -31.48
N THR A 34 31.37 21.07 -31.17
CA THR A 34 32.25 21.12 -29.98
C THR A 34 33.13 22.37 -29.97
N ILE A 35 33.75 22.70 -31.11
CA ILE A 35 34.60 23.89 -31.25
C ILE A 35 33.80 25.16 -30.98
N ILE A 36 32.60 25.29 -31.55
CA ILE A 36 31.75 26.48 -31.34
C ILE A 36 31.32 26.61 -29.88
N LEU A 37 30.92 25.51 -29.23
CA LEU A 37 30.59 25.53 -27.81
C LEU A 37 31.78 25.91 -26.93
N ARG A 38 33.00 25.48 -27.27
CA ARG A 38 34.23 25.91 -26.58
C ARG A 38 34.52 27.39 -26.82
N VAL A 39 34.35 27.88 -28.05
CA VAL A 39 34.48 29.32 -28.36
C VAL A 39 33.48 30.15 -27.57
N ILE A 40 32.23 29.70 -27.45
CA ILE A 40 31.20 30.34 -26.62
C ILE A 40 31.65 30.38 -25.16
N SER A 41 32.11 29.25 -24.61
CA SER A 41 32.63 29.18 -23.24
C SER A 41 33.78 30.15 -23.02
N ASN A 42 34.74 30.21 -23.95
CA ASN A 42 35.87 31.14 -23.88
C ASN A 42 35.39 32.60 -23.96
N PHE A 43 34.44 32.90 -24.84
CA PHE A 43 33.89 34.24 -24.99
C PHE A 43 33.21 34.73 -23.71
N ILE A 44 32.40 33.88 -23.08
CA ILE A 44 31.76 34.15 -21.78
C ILE A 44 32.84 34.36 -20.69
N ASP A 45 33.88 33.53 -20.69
CA ASP A 45 35.04 33.63 -19.80
C ASP A 45 35.98 34.81 -20.10
N LYS A 46 35.69 35.62 -21.14
CA LYS A 46 36.51 36.76 -21.59
C LYS A 46 37.89 36.35 -22.10
N LYS A 47 38.02 35.12 -22.62
CA LYS A 47 39.20 34.56 -23.27
C LYS A 47 39.09 34.69 -24.79
N SER A 48 40.23 34.85 -25.44
CA SER A 48 40.39 34.90 -26.89
C SER A 48 40.80 33.54 -27.45
N THR A 49 40.27 33.19 -28.62
CA THR A 49 40.49 31.89 -29.29
C THR A 49 41.05 32.10 -30.68
N LEU A 50 42.10 31.36 -31.03
CA LEU A 50 42.62 31.25 -32.39
C LEU A 50 42.29 29.86 -32.95
N ILE A 51 41.64 29.79 -34.11
CA ILE A 51 41.33 28.54 -34.81
C ILE A 51 42.21 28.44 -36.05
N ILE A 52 42.94 27.33 -36.19
CA ILE A 52 43.71 27.00 -37.40
C ILE A 52 43.00 25.88 -38.15
N SER A 53 42.67 26.14 -39.41
CA SER A 53 42.13 25.15 -40.34
C SER A 53 42.53 25.53 -41.77
N SER A 54 43.36 24.72 -42.42
CA SER A 54 43.74 24.90 -43.83
C SER A 54 42.62 24.56 -44.82
N ASP A 55 41.62 23.78 -44.38
CA ASP A 55 40.48 23.41 -45.22
C ASP A 55 39.44 24.54 -45.33
N THR A 56 39.29 25.06 -46.55
CA THR A 56 38.31 26.11 -46.88
C THR A 56 36.85 25.68 -46.66
N ASN A 57 36.51 24.40 -46.83
CA ASN A 57 35.17 23.88 -46.61
C ASN A 57 34.81 23.92 -45.11
N ILE A 58 35.75 23.51 -44.26
CA ILE A 58 35.61 23.55 -42.82
C ILE A 58 35.52 24.98 -42.31
N GLN A 59 36.32 25.90 -42.84
CA GLN A 59 36.19 27.33 -42.52
C GLN A 59 34.78 27.86 -42.87
N SER A 60 34.20 27.43 -44.00
CA SER A 60 32.83 27.79 -44.38
C SER A 60 31.78 27.18 -43.43
N LYS A 61 31.95 25.92 -43.02
CA LYS A 61 31.08 25.28 -42.02
C LYS A 61 31.16 25.97 -40.65
N LEU A 62 32.37 26.29 -40.19
CA LEU A 62 32.59 27.08 -38.96
C LEU A 62 31.86 28.42 -39.06
N GLN A 63 32.00 29.15 -40.16
CA GLN A 63 31.32 30.42 -40.36
C GLN A 63 29.79 30.30 -40.35
N ALA A 64 29.24 29.26 -40.99
CA ALA A 64 27.81 28.96 -40.93
C ALA A 64 27.35 28.65 -39.50
N ALA A 65 28.17 27.94 -38.72
CA ALA A 65 27.91 27.68 -37.31
C ALA A 65 27.97 28.98 -36.48
N PHE A 66 28.97 29.84 -36.66
CA PHE A 66 29.00 31.16 -36.03
C PHE A 66 27.71 31.96 -36.32
N GLN A 67 27.19 31.90 -37.54
CA GLN A 67 25.93 32.55 -37.89
C GLN A 67 24.71 31.94 -37.18
N ALA A 68 24.61 30.60 -37.10
CA ALA A 68 23.52 29.90 -36.43
C ALA A 68 23.43 30.24 -34.92
N PHE A 69 24.58 30.44 -34.27
CA PHE A 69 24.67 30.85 -32.87
C PHE A 69 24.60 32.38 -32.68
N SER A 70 24.38 33.16 -33.74
CA SER A 70 24.39 34.63 -33.71
C SER A 70 25.73 35.23 -33.23
N LEU A 71 26.84 34.58 -33.55
CA LEU A 71 28.22 34.95 -33.16
C LEU A 71 29.07 35.48 -34.31
N SER A 72 28.49 35.76 -35.48
CA SER A 72 29.24 36.29 -36.64
C SER A 72 30.09 37.51 -36.33
N ASP A 73 29.64 38.33 -35.37
CA ASP A 73 30.26 39.59 -34.97
C ASP A 73 31.56 39.44 -34.19
N ILE A 74 31.76 38.31 -33.49
CA ILE A 74 32.94 38.07 -32.65
C ILE A 74 34.09 37.38 -33.42
N GLY A 75 33.83 36.95 -34.65
CA GLY A 75 34.75 36.20 -35.49
C GLY A 75 35.48 37.06 -36.52
N LEU A 76 36.80 36.88 -36.65
CA LEU A 76 37.60 37.41 -37.76
C LEU A 76 38.20 36.26 -38.57
N LYS A 77 37.82 36.15 -39.85
CA LYS A 77 38.44 35.21 -40.78
C LYS A 77 39.58 35.89 -41.52
N VAL A 78 40.77 35.28 -41.50
CA VAL A 78 41.97 35.82 -42.11
C VAL A 78 42.65 34.74 -42.95
N SER A 79 43.19 35.14 -44.09
CA SER A 79 44.10 34.29 -44.88
C SER A 79 45.49 34.89 -44.85
N MET A 80 46.45 34.14 -44.31
CA MET A 80 47.73 34.64 -43.81
C MET A 80 48.67 35.16 -44.90
N GLN A 81 48.57 34.58 -46.11
CA GLN A 81 49.40 34.97 -47.27
C GLN A 81 48.72 36.04 -48.14
N HIS A 82 47.50 36.48 -47.81
CA HIS A 82 46.86 37.59 -48.53
C HIS A 82 47.36 38.95 -48.00
N THR A 83 47.50 39.91 -48.92
CA THR A 83 47.78 41.30 -48.56
C THR A 83 46.54 41.93 -47.95
N VAL A 84 46.70 42.62 -46.83
CA VAL A 84 45.62 43.39 -46.19
C VAL A 84 45.08 44.42 -47.17
N THR A 85 43.83 44.25 -47.58
CA THR A 85 43.16 45.13 -48.54
C THR A 85 42.45 46.29 -47.82
N GLU A 86 42.07 47.32 -48.58
CA GLU A 86 41.23 48.40 -48.03
C GLU A 86 39.84 47.89 -47.64
N SER A 87 39.34 46.81 -48.29
CA SER A 87 38.08 46.15 -47.91
C SER A 87 38.21 45.51 -46.52
N ASP A 88 39.32 44.83 -46.26
CA ASP A 88 39.61 44.22 -44.96
C ASP A 88 39.70 45.28 -43.86
N LEU A 89 40.44 46.36 -44.11
CA LEU A 89 40.53 47.48 -43.18
C LEU A 89 39.19 48.17 -42.99
N HIS A 90 38.36 48.24 -44.02
CA HIS A 90 37.02 48.80 -43.91
C HIS A 90 36.15 47.97 -42.95
N SER A 91 36.15 46.64 -43.04
CA SER A 91 35.42 45.78 -42.09
C SER A 91 35.92 45.93 -40.65
N VAL A 92 37.23 46.06 -40.45
CA VAL A 92 37.81 46.35 -39.12
C VAL A 92 37.40 47.75 -38.62
N ARG A 93 37.36 48.75 -39.52
CA ARG A 93 36.92 50.12 -39.19
C ARG A 93 35.44 50.20 -38.85
N GLU A 94 34.60 49.51 -39.61
CA GLU A 94 33.17 49.41 -39.32
C GLU A 94 33.01 48.95 -37.88
N ARG A 95 33.68 47.86 -37.48
CA ARG A 95 33.69 47.37 -36.09
C ARG A 95 34.17 48.41 -35.08
N CYS A 96 35.19 49.21 -35.42
CA CYS A 96 35.72 50.29 -34.56
C CYS A 96 34.82 51.53 -34.47
N THR A 97 33.83 51.67 -35.34
CA THR A 97 32.93 52.84 -35.38
C THR A 97 31.48 52.47 -35.10
N PHE A 98 31.19 51.17 -35.00
CA PHE A 98 29.86 50.64 -34.83
C PHE A 98 29.36 50.94 -33.42
N SER A 99 28.34 51.80 -33.30
CA SER A 99 27.46 51.81 -32.14
C SER A 99 26.51 50.62 -32.26
N GLN A 100 26.90 49.44 -31.75
CA GLN A 100 25.99 48.30 -31.82
C GLN A 100 24.80 48.55 -30.90
N TYR A 101 23.61 48.26 -31.40
CA TYR A 101 22.44 48.09 -30.55
C TYR A 101 22.80 47.04 -29.49
N LYS A 102 22.68 47.40 -28.22
CA LYS A 102 22.82 46.40 -27.16
C LYS A 102 21.81 45.30 -27.41
N GLU A 103 22.27 44.07 -27.33
CA GLU A 103 21.42 42.90 -27.44
C GLU A 103 20.36 42.95 -26.34
N ASN A 104 19.12 42.60 -26.68
CA ASN A 104 18.06 42.54 -25.69
C ASN A 104 18.28 41.33 -24.77
N VAL A 105 18.32 41.59 -23.46
CA VAL A 105 18.48 40.56 -22.43
C VAL A 105 17.20 40.57 -21.61
N ASN A 106 16.51 39.44 -21.58
CA ASN A 106 15.29 39.30 -20.78
C ASN A 106 15.55 38.44 -19.52
N PRO A 107 15.63 39.03 -18.31
CA PRO A 107 15.92 38.27 -17.09
C PRO A 107 14.89 37.18 -16.79
N ASP A 108 13.67 37.30 -17.31
CA ASP A 108 12.59 36.33 -17.09
C ASP A 108 12.95 34.94 -17.64
N TYR A 109 13.73 34.84 -18.73
CA TYR A 109 14.13 33.54 -19.28
C TYR A 109 14.98 32.74 -18.31
N THR A 110 15.89 33.42 -17.61
CA THR A 110 16.73 32.79 -16.58
C THR A 110 15.87 32.34 -15.41
N PHE A 111 14.92 33.16 -14.96
CA PHE A 111 13.97 32.78 -13.90
C PHE A 111 13.13 31.55 -14.29
N HIS A 112 12.50 31.58 -15.47
CA HIS A 112 11.67 30.48 -15.96
C HIS A 112 12.46 29.18 -16.13
N PHE A 113 13.70 29.23 -16.63
CA PHE A 113 14.58 28.07 -16.69
C PHE A 113 14.84 27.48 -15.30
N HIS A 114 15.25 28.29 -14.32
CA HIS A 114 15.58 27.77 -12.99
C HIS A 114 14.35 27.20 -12.30
N HIS A 115 13.20 27.87 -12.40
CA HIS A 115 11.94 27.39 -11.84
C HIS A 115 11.50 26.04 -12.43
N LEU A 116 11.62 25.86 -13.74
CA LEU A 116 11.34 24.57 -14.39
C LEU A 116 12.36 23.51 -14.02
N HIS A 117 13.65 23.86 -14.02
CA HIS A 117 14.73 22.95 -13.63
C HIS A 117 14.53 22.41 -12.21
N GLU A 118 14.23 23.29 -11.24
CA GLU A 118 13.96 22.89 -9.85
C GLU A 118 12.74 21.99 -9.74
N LYS A 119 11.64 22.33 -10.43
CA LYS A 119 10.42 21.50 -10.43
C LYS A 119 10.65 20.12 -11.02
N VAL A 120 11.30 20.03 -12.18
CA VAL A 120 11.63 18.76 -12.85
C VAL A 120 12.57 17.93 -11.97
N THR A 121 13.61 18.56 -11.43
CA THR A 121 14.58 17.90 -10.56
C THR A 121 13.93 17.38 -9.28
N ALA A 122 13.07 18.18 -8.64
CA ALA A 122 12.34 17.79 -7.45
C ALA A 122 11.37 16.63 -7.73
N TYR A 123 10.69 16.64 -8.88
CA TYR A 123 9.81 15.55 -9.28
C TYR A 123 10.51 14.19 -9.28
N TYR A 124 11.59 14.04 -10.06
CA TYR A 124 12.31 12.78 -10.14
C TYR A 124 13.01 12.42 -8.83
N HIS A 125 13.53 13.42 -8.11
CA HIS A 125 14.16 13.19 -6.81
C HIS A 125 13.16 12.58 -5.81
N ASN A 126 11.95 13.16 -5.70
CA ASN A 126 10.92 12.67 -4.81
C ASN A 126 10.41 11.29 -5.22
N LEU A 127 10.32 11.02 -6.53
CA LEU A 127 9.81 9.76 -7.05
C LEU A 127 10.78 8.57 -6.85
N ARG A 128 12.08 8.80 -7.06
CA ARG A 128 13.10 7.74 -7.23
C ARG A 128 14.22 7.75 -6.20
N ASN A 129 14.42 8.85 -5.47
CA ASN A 129 15.59 8.99 -4.57
C ASN A 129 15.19 9.22 -3.12
N VAL A 130 14.05 9.84 -2.85
CA VAL A 130 13.55 10.03 -1.49
C VAL A 130 12.94 8.72 -0.98
N LYS A 131 13.48 8.20 0.12
CA LYS A 131 12.90 7.06 0.85
C LYS A 131 11.75 7.59 1.70
N ILE A 132 10.54 7.08 1.47
CA ILE A 132 9.32 7.55 2.15
C ILE A 132 8.77 6.52 3.15
N TRP A 133 9.06 5.22 2.96
CA TRP A 133 8.61 4.17 3.87
C TRP A 133 9.52 2.94 3.76
N ASN A 134 9.98 2.39 4.88
CA ASN A 134 10.81 1.18 4.97
C ASN A 134 11.97 1.14 3.96
N ASP A 135 12.81 2.19 3.95
CA ASP A 135 13.91 2.36 2.99
C ASP A 135 13.51 2.19 1.50
N LYS A 136 12.22 2.31 1.16
CA LYS A 136 11.68 2.28 -0.19
C LYS A 136 11.25 3.68 -0.63
N THR A 137 11.47 3.93 -1.91
CA THR A 137 11.02 5.11 -2.64
C THR A 137 9.55 4.98 -3.00
N TRP A 138 8.92 6.09 -3.36
CA TRP A 138 7.54 6.07 -3.86
C TRP A 138 7.38 5.09 -5.02
N ARG A 139 8.34 5.07 -5.96
CA ARG A 139 8.31 4.16 -7.11
C ARG A 139 8.42 2.68 -6.71
N GLU A 140 9.27 2.33 -5.75
CA GLU A 140 9.43 0.95 -5.27
C GLU A 140 8.16 0.45 -4.54
N ILE A 141 7.47 1.35 -3.81
CA ILE A 141 6.19 1.03 -3.16
C ILE A 141 5.09 0.84 -4.21
N LEU A 142 5.10 1.64 -5.29
CA LEU A 142 4.17 1.48 -6.39
C LEU A 142 4.28 0.09 -7.05
N ASP A 143 5.48 -0.44 -7.26
CA ASP A 143 5.65 -1.82 -7.80
C ASP A 143 5.00 -2.86 -6.87
N GLY A 144 5.20 -2.73 -5.56
CA GLY A 144 4.58 -3.60 -4.56
C GLY A 144 3.06 -3.49 -4.52
N TYR A 145 2.52 -2.27 -4.68
CA TYR A 145 1.09 -2.02 -4.78
C TYR A 145 0.50 -2.68 -6.03
N LEU A 146 1.09 -2.43 -7.20
CA LEU A 146 0.57 -2.92 -8.49
C LEU A 146 0.66 -4.46 -8.61
N THR A 147 1.66 -5.09 -8.00
CA THR A 147 1.78 -6.56 -7.96
C THR A 147 0.60 -7.23 -7.24
N LYS A 148 -0.02 -6.53 -6.28
CA LYS A 148 -1.06 -7.07 -5.41
C LYS A 148 -2.46 -6.51 -5.74
N SER A 149 -2.55 -5.44 -6.53
CA SER A 149 -3.78 -4.70 -6.81
C SER A 149 -4.64 -5.36 -7.90
N GLU A 150 -5.24 -6.52 -7.63
CA GLU A 150 -6.22 -7.14 -8.54
C GLU A 150 -7.66 -7.18 -8.00
N SER A 151 -7.90 -6.73 -6.76
CA SER A 151 -9.23 -6.89 -6.13
C SER A 151 -10.05 -5.60 -6.06
N GLU A 152 -11.29 -5.66 -6.56
CA GLU A 152 -12.34 -4.64 -6.33
C GLU A 152 -12.57 -4.39 -4.83
N ASN A 153 -12.30 -5.41 -4.01
CA ASN A 153 -12.42 -5.42 -2.55
C ASN A 153 -11.58 -4.33 -1.85
N SER A 154 -10.44 -3.93 -2.42
CA SER A 154 -9.61 -2.85 -1.86
C SER A 154 -10.34 -1.49 -1.79
N ASN A 155 -11.24 -1.21 -2.75
CA ASN A 155 -12.04 0.02 -2.76
C ASN A 155 -13.09 0.03 -1.65
N ILE A 156 -13.68 -1.14 -1.42
CA ILE A 156 -14.67 -1.33 -0.36
C ILE A 156 -13.98 -1.11 0.99
N LEU A 157 -12.79 -1.70 1.18
CA LEU A 157 -12.00 -1.53 2.40
C LEU A 157 -11.65 -0.05 2.65
N ASN A 158 -11.33 0.70 1.59
CA ASN A 158 -11.05 2.14 1.66
C ASN A 158 -12.24 2.97 2.16
N SER A 159 -13.48 2.51 1.96
CA SER A 159 -14.69 3.18 2.47
C SER A 159 -15.03 2.84 3.92
N LEU A 160 -14.39 1.82 4.49
CA LEU A 160 -14.70 1.28 5.82
C LEU A 160 -13.71 1.71 6.90
N ILE A 161 -12.53 2.18 6.52
CA ILE A 161 -11.48 2.58 7.44
C ILE A 161 -11.24 4.08 7.32
N GLU A 162 -11.37 4.78 8.44
CA GLU A 162 -10.92 6.17 8.55
C GLU A 162 -9.39 6.18 8.61
N SER A 163 -8.72 6.87 7.68
CA SER A 163 -7.25 6.88 7.61
C SER A 163 -6.60 7.71 8.72
N ASP A 164 -7.33 8.63 9.33
CA ASP A 164 -6.79 9.65 10.25
C ASP A 164 -6.31 9.08 11.59
N ILE A 165 -6.65 7.82 11.89
CA ILE A 165 -6.22 7.11 13.09
C ILE A 165 -4.86 6.41 12.94
N LEU A 166 -4.30 6.35 11.73
CA LEU A 166 -3.04 5.64 11.44
C LEU A 166 -1.87 6.60 11.22
N ASP A 167 -0.68 6.16 11.61
CA ASP A 167 0.57 6.91 11.50
C ASP A 167 1.33 6.61 10.19
N PHE A 168 1.01 5.50 9.51
CA PHE A 168 1.63 5.09 8.24
C PHE A 168 3.14 4.81 8.32
N ASP A 169 3.60 4.23 9.42
CA ASP A 169 4.99 3.81 9.63
C ASP A 169 5.19 2.28 9.58
N GLU A 170 6.45 1.84 9.54
CA GLU A 170 6.80 0.41 9.43
C GLU A 170 6.40 -0.38 10.68
N THR A 171 6.58 0.19 11.87
CA THR A 171 6.28 -0.50 13.13
C THR A 171 4.78 -0.71 13.32
N GLU A 172 3.98 0.27 12.91
CA GLU A 172 2.53 0.18 12.86
C GLU A 172 2.09 -0.90 11.86
N PHE A 173 2.63 -0.87 10.64
CA PHE A 173 2.31 -1.86 9.62
C PHE A 173 2.59 -3.28 10.09
N ASP A 174 3.79 -3.55 10.63
CA ASP A 174 4.18 -4.90 11.08
C ASP A 174 3.30 -5.38 12.24
N THR A 175 2.95 -4.48 13.17
CA THR A 175 2.07 -4.80 14.30
C THR A 175 0.68 -5.20 13.81
N ILE A 176 0.08 -4.38 12.94
CA ILE A 176 -1.25 -4.66 12.40
C ILE A 176 -1.22 -5.93 11.54
N TYR A 177 -0.20 -6.09 10.70
CA TYR A 177 -0.03 -7.25 9.84
C TYR A 177 0.04 -8.55 10.65
N GLN A 178 0.85 -8.57 11.71
CA GLN A 178 0.97 -9.74 12.58
C GLN A 178 -0.34 -10.05 13.30
N ASN A 179 -1.02 -9.02 13.81
CA ASN A 179 -2.33 -9.19 14.44
C ASN A 179 -3.39 -9.72 13.45
N ILE A 180 -3.37 -9.28 12.19
CA ILE A 180 -4.24 -9.85 11.16
C ILE A 180 -3.89 -11.31 10.89
N ALA A 181 -2.59 -11.65 10.80
CA ALA A 181 -2.15 -13.02 10.58
C ALA A 181 -2.61 -13.96 11.71
N ASP A 182 -2.50 -13.51 12.97
CA ASP A 182 -2.98 -14.23 14.14
C ASP A 182 -4.52 -14.33 14.14
N ALA A 183 -5.21 -13.25 13.75
CA ALA A 183 -6.67 -13.23 13.63
C ALA A 183 -7.19 -14.25 12.62
N ILE A 184 -6.53 -14.42 11.46
CA ILE A 184 -6.92 -15.40 10.43
C ILE A 184 -6.91 -16.83 10.97
N PHE A 185 -6.00 -17.15 11.91
CA PHE A 185 -5.91 -18.48 12.49
C PHE A 185 -7.05 -18.78 13.49
N ILE A 186 -7.57 -17.74 14.15
CA ILE A 186 -8.58 -17.88 15.22
C ILE A 186 -10.00 -17.69 14.68
N TYR A 187 -10.18 -16.81 13.69
CA TYR A 187 -11.49 -16.38 13.23
C TYR A 187 -12.24 -17.46 12.44
N GLU A 188 -13.51 -17.65 12.78
CA GLU A 188 -14.47 -18.45 12.01
C GLU A 188 -15.69 -17.60 11.65
N ARG A 189 -16.22 -17.76 10.44
CA ARG A 189 -17.33 -16.92 9.96
C ARG A 189 -18.62 -17.08 10.77
N ASP A 190 -18.82 -18.23 11.41
CA ASP A 190 -19.96 -18.50 12.29
C ASP A 190 -19.95 -17.62 13.55
N PHE A 191 -18.83 -16.97 13.88
CA PHE A 191 -18.74 -16.02 14.98
C PHE A 191 -19.63 -14.79 14.79
N GLU A 192 -19.94 -14.40 13.54
CA GLU A 192 -20.89 -13.31 13.29
C GLU A 192 -22.27 -13.65 13.84
N TYR A 193 -22.73 -14.89 13.64
CA TYR A 193 -24.00 -15.36 14.16
C TYR A 193 -24.01 -15.36 15.69
N LEU A 194 -22.95 -15.88 16.31
CA LEU A 194 -22.79 -15.93 17.77
C LEU A 194 -22.76 -14.52 18.40
N SER A 195 -22.14 -13.54 17.73
CA SER A 195 -22.09 -12.15 18.20
C SER A 195 -23.47 -11.46 18.19
N GLN A 196 -24.33 -11.78 17.23
CA GLN A 196 -25.67 -11.18 17.10
C GLN A 196 -26.72 -11.80 18.04
N HIS A 197 -26.54 -13.06 18.45
CA HIS A 197 -27.52 -13.79 19.25
C HIS A 197 -27.39 -13.57 20.77
N GLN A 198 -26.64 -12.53 21.20
CA GLN A 198 -26.47 -12.14 22.60
C GLN A 198 -26.27 -13.32 23.56
N PHE A 199 -25.34 -14.24 23.26
CA PHE A 199 -24.85 -15.21 24.25
C PHE A 199 -24.23 -14.52 25.49
N SER A 200 -24.05 -13.19 25.44
CA SER A 200 -23.59 -12.28 26.48
C SER A 200 -24.63 -11.88 27.53
N ASP A 201 -25.94 -12.04 27.31
CA ASP A 201 -26.93 -11.43 28.21
C ASP A 201 -26.94 -12.06 29.61
N ASN A 202 -26.48 -13.31 29.74
CA ASN A 202 -26.35 -14.01 31.02
C ASN A 202 -24.93 -13.96 31.60
N LEU A 203 -23.91 -13.64 30.80
CA LEU A 203 -22.49 -13.72 31.18
C LEU A 203 -21.94 -12.33 31.46
N ASN A 204 -21.31 -12.17 32.62
CA ASN A 204 -20.61 -10.92 32.90
C ASN A 204 -19.32 -10.89 32.08
N THR A 205 -19.29 -10.05 31.05
CA THR A 205 -18.21 -9.94 30.04
C THR A 205 -16.87 -9.43 30.61
N ILE A 206 -16.74 -9.29 31.93
CA ILE A 206 -15.69 -8.50 32.59
C ILE A 206 -14.42 -9.33 32.93
N LYS A 207 -14.38 -10.66 32.74
CA LYS A 207 -13.21 -11.49 33.13
C LYS A 207 -12.90 -12.69 32.23
N ASN A 208 -12.86 -12.52 30.91
CA ASN A 208 -12.57 -13.66 30.03
C ASN A 208 -11.24 -13.46 29.29
N LYS A 209 -10.12 -13.63 30.00
CA LYS A 209 -8.88 -14.06 29.33
C LYS A 209 -9.01 -15.54 28.93
N PRO A 210 -8.23 -16.06 27.97
CA PRO A 210 -8.34 -17.46 27.54
C PRO A 210 -7.99 -18.43 28.69
N GLU A 211 -7.05 -18.01 29.54
CA GLU A 211 -6.64 -18.69 30.78
C GLU A 211 -7.76 -18.76 31.83
N ASP A 212 -8.71 -17.82 31.77
CA ASP A 212 -9.86 -17.74 32.67
C ASP A 212 -11.03 -18.60 32.19
N ILE A 213 -11.11 -18.98 30.90
CA ILE A 213 -12.21 -19.81 30.39
C ILE A 213 -12.16 -21.23 30.97
N HIS A 214 -10.97 -21.81 31.11
CA HIS A 214 -10.82 -23.11 31.78
C HIS A 214 -11.15 -23.02 33.27
N GLN A 215 -10.75 -21.94 33.93
CA GLN A 215 -11.09 -21.69 35.33
C GLN A 215 -12.60 -21.47 35.51
N LEU A 216 -13.24 -20.76 34.58
CA LEU A 216 -14.67 -20.52 34.53
C LEU A 216 -15.45 -21.82 34.31
N SER A 217 -15.02 -22.64 33.34
CA SER A 217 -15.61 -23.97 33.11
C SER A 217 -15.49 -24.86 34.35
N TYR A 218 -14.34 -24.82 35.04
CA TYR A 218 -14.13 -25.58 36.28
C TYR A 218 -14.98 -25.04 37.44
N ALA A 219 -15.12 -23.71 37.56
CA ALA A 219 -15.97 -23.08 38.55
C ALA A 219 -17.45 -23.45 38.35
N ILE A 220 -17.95 -23.38 37.11
CA ILE A 220 -19.32 -23.78 36.75
C ILE A 220 -19.55 -25.26 37.07
N PHE A 221 -18.59 -26.13 36.72
CA PHE A 221 -18.67 -27.56 37.05
C PHE A 221 -18.78 -27.80 38.56
N ASN A 222 -17.94 -27.15 39.38
CA ASN A 222 -18.00 -27.31 40.83
C ASN A 222 -19.30 -26.78 41.44
N LEU A 223 -19.82 -25.67 40.92
CA LEU A 223 -21.11 -25.10 41.36
C LEU A 223 -22.27 -26.02 40.98
N HIS A 224 -22.23 -26.61 39.79
CA HIS A 224 -23.20 -27.60 39.32
C HIS A 224 -23.20 -28.86 40.21
N GLU A 225 -22.04 -29.45 40.47
CA GLU A 225 -21.91 -30.63 41.36
C GLU A 225 -22.45 -30.34 42.76
N GLN A 226 -22.15 -29.16 43.32
CA GLN A 226 -22.69 -28.74 44.61
C GLN A 226 -24.21 -28.58 44.57
N ALA A 227 -24.75 -27.93 43.54
CA ALA A 227 -26.19 -27.75 43.36
C ALA A 227 -26.91 -29.10 43.27
N GLN A 228 -26.34 -30.04 42.50
CA GLN A 228 -26.88 -31.38 42.31
C GLN A 228 -26.88 -32.19 43.61
N ASN A 229 -25.80 -32.15 44.38
CA ASN A 229 -25.74 -32.81 45.69
C ASN A 229 -26.82 -32.27 46.65
N ILE A 230 -26.99 -30.95 46.71
CA ILE A 230 -28.02 -30.33 47.54
C ILE A 230 -29.42 -30.74 47.04
N ALA A 231 -29.65 -30.78 45.72
CA ALA A 231 -30.93 -31.18 45.13
C ALA A 231 -31.28 -32.64 45.43
N GLU A 232 -30.30 -33.55 45.36
CA GLU A 232 -30.48 -34.95 45.74
C GLU A 232 -30.87 -35.08 47.22
N ARG A 233 -30.22 -34.33 48.11
CA ARG A 233 -30.57 -34.30 49.54
C ARG A 233 -31.97 -33.74 49.79
N TYR A 234 -32.38 -32.69 49.07
CA TYR A 234 -33.78 -32.21 49.10
C TYR A 234 -34.76 -33.28 48.62
N GLY A 235 -34.43 -33.99 47.53
CA GLY A 235 -35.23 -35.09 47.00
C GLY A 235 -35.40 -36.24 47.99
N HIS A 236 -34.31 -36.64 48.66
CA HIS A 236 -34.34 -37.64 49.73
C HIS A 236 -35.17 -37.18 50.92
N PHE A 237 -35.00 -35.94 51.36
CA PHE A 237 -35.75 -35.35 52.47
C PHE A 237 -37.26 -35.29 52.18
N LEU A 238 -37.65 -34.81 50.99
CA LEU A 238 -39.05 -34.79 50.56
C LEU A 238 -39.65 -36.19 50.46
N SER A 239 -38.89 -37.16 49.94
CA SER A 239 -39.31 -38.57 49.87
C SER A 239 -39.48 -39.20 51.26
N GLU A 240 -38.66 -38.81 52.22
CA GLU A 240 -38.77 -39.28 53.60
C GLU A 240 -40.02 -38.70 54.28
N ILE A 241 -40.29 -37.40 54.12
CA ILE A 241 -41.51 -36.76 54.61
C ILE A 241 -42.75 -37.44 54.01
N GLU A 242 -42.75 -37.66 52.69
CA GLU A 242 -43.80 -38.36 51.98
C GLU A 242 -44.04 -39.75 52.59
N ARG A 243 -42.98 -40.54 52.72
CA ARG A 243 -43.04 -41.89 53.28
C ARG A 243 -43.57 -41.89 54.72
N LEU A 244 -43.12 -40.96 55.56
CA LEU A 244 -43.56 -40.85 56.95
C LEU A 244 -45.04 -40.45 57.05
N PHE A 245 -45.49 -39.52 56.23
CA PHE A 245 -46.89 -39.11 56.14
C PHE A 245 -47.78 -40.28 55.73
N VAL A 246 -47.46 -40.94 54.60
CA VAL A 246 -48.22 -42.07 54.08
C VAL A 246 -48.25 -43.23 55.08
N LYS A 247 -47.11 -43.55 55.70
CA LYS A 247 -47.02 -44.61 56.72
C LYS A 247 -47.89 -44.30 57.94
N THR A 248 -47.87 -43.05 58.42
CA THR A 248 -48.65 -42.63 59.59
C THR A 248 -50.15 -42.63 59.29
N ALA A 249 -50.54 -42.09 58.13
CA ALA A 249 -51.93 -42.07 57.68
C ALA A 249 -52.47 -43.50 57.46
N SER A 250 -51.69 -44.38 56.83
CA SER A 250 -52.05 -45.78 56.60
C SER A 250 -52.23 -46.55 57.92
N LYS A 251 -51.29 -46.38 58.87
CA LYS A 251 -51.40 -46.99 60.19
C LYS A 251 -52.65 -46.51 60.92
N TYR A 252 -52.91 -45.20 60.92
CA TYR A 252 -54.12 -44.63 61.52
C TYR A 252 -55.39 -45.22 60.87
N SER A 253 -55.40 -45.34 59.55
CA SER A 253 -56.51 -45.96 58.82
C SER A 253 -56.76 -47.40 59.26
N MET A 254 -55.71 -48.21 59.39
CA MET A 254 -55.80 -49.61 59.82
C MET A 254 -56.30 -49.71 61.26
N ASP A 255 -55.75 -48.91 62.18
CA ASP A 255 -56.17 -48.88 63.58
C ASP A 255 -57.68 -48.54 63.70
N VAL A 256 -58.17 -47.63 62.86
CA VAL A 256 -59.60 -47.27 62.81
C VAL A 256 -60.43 -48.41 62.21
N LEU A 257 -60.01 -49.03 61.11
CA LEU A 257 -60.73 -50.16 60.50
C LEU A 257 -60.82 -51.37 61.45
N ASP A 258 -59.75 -51.68 62.19
CA ASP A 258 -59.75 -52.73 63.21
C ASP A 258 -60.74 -52.39 64.34
N ARG A 259 -60.78 -51.12 64.75
CA ARG A 259 -61.74 -50.63 65.76
C ARG A 259 -63.18 -50.70 65.26
N LEU A 260 -63.44 -50.39 63.99
CA LEU A 260 -64.75 -50.57 63.36
C LEU A 260 -65.18 -52.03 63.32
N ALA A 261 -64.26 -52.94 62.96
CA ALA A 261 -64.52 -54.38 62.92
C ALA A 261 -64.86 -54.92 64.32
N PHE A 262 -64.12 -54.50 65.35
CA PHE A 262 -64.39 -54.85 66.74
C PHE A 262 -65.76 -54.34 67.23
N LEU A 263 -66.11 -53.08 66.93
CA LEU A 263 -67.41 -52.50 67.31
C LEU A 263 -68.57 -53.20 66.57
N THR A 264 -68.39 -53.50 65.28
CA THR A 264 -69.39 -54.23 64.48
C THR A 264 -69.61 -55.64 65.03
N PHE A 265 -68.54 -56.36 65.37
CA PHE A 265 -68.61 -57.66 66.03
C PHE A 265 -69.32 -57.58 67.39
N SER A 266 -69.00 -56.56 68.19
CA SER A 266 -69.59 -56.35 69.51
C SER A 266 -71.11 -56.11 69.44
N ILE A 267 -71.57 -55.33 68.45
CA ILE A 267 -73.01 -55.12 68.19
C ILE A 267 -73.66 -56.41 67.69
N GLY A 268 -72.99 -57.16 66.80
CA GLY A 268 -73.46 -58.45 66.31
C GLY A 268 -73.68 -59.49 67.42
N ASN A 269 -72.81 -59.52 68.44
CA ASN A 269 -72.96 -60.41 69.60
C ASN A 269 -74.11 -60.00 70.53
N LEU A 270 -74.35 -58.69 70.71
CA LEU A 270 -75.52 -58.21 71.46
C LEU A 270 -76.83 -58.66 70.78
N ASN A 271 -76.90 -58.58 69.46
CA ASN A 271 -78.08 -58.99 68.69
C ASN A 271 -78.30 -60.52 68.65
N LYS A 272 -77.26 -61.33 68.87
CA LYS A 272 -77.33 -62.81 68.90
C LYS A 272 -77.78 -63.40 70.24
N ASN A 273 -78.00 -62.58 71.28
CA ASN A 273 -78.62 -62.98 72.54
C ASN A 273 -80.11 -62.55 72.60
N PRO A 274 -81.05 -63.22 71.89
CA PRO A 274 -82.47 -62.89 71.92
C PRO A 274 -83.22 -63.62 73.05
N GLU A 275 -82.59 -63.95 74.18
CA GLU A 275 -83.37 -64.30 75.38
C GLU A 275 -83.79 -63.00 76.06
N ASN A 276 -84.93 -62.45 75.64
CA ASN A 276 -85.96 -61.81 76.48
C ASN A 276 -87.12 -61.29 75.62
N THR A 277 -87.86 -62.20 75.01
CA THR A 277 -89.21 -61.94 74.51
C THR A 277 -90.18 -61.67 75.67
N LYS A 278 -90.72 -60.44 75.70
CA LYS A 278 -92.01 -59.98 76.29
C LYS A 278 -92.35 -60.43 77.73
N GLY A 279 -92.09 -59.53 78.69
CA GLY A 279 -92.76 -59.50 80.01
C GLY A 279 -92.35 -58.27 80.84
N PHE A 280 -93.33 -57.55 81.41
CA PHE A 280 -93.17 -56.27 82.14
C PHE A 280 -92.22 -56.31 83.36
N LEU A 281 -91.76 -57.50 83.77
CA LEU A 281 -90.88 -57.71 84.94
C LEU A 281 -89.42 -58.04 84.58
N HIS A 282 -89.04 -58.09 83.30
CA HIS A 282 -87.66 -58.47 82.88
C HIS A 282 -86.60 -57.37 83.05
N THR A 283 -87.05 -56.12 83.26
CA THR A 283 -86.23 -54.92 83.49
C THR A 283 -85.37 -54.97 84.76
N PHE A 284 -85.61 -55.97 85.64
CA PHE A 284 -84.91 -56.16 86.92
C PHE A 284 -83.90 -57.33 86.94
N SER A 285 -83.69 -58.04 85.82
CA SER A 285 -82.67 -59.11 85.72
C SER A 285 -81.25 -58.54 85.62
N GLY A 286 -80.27 -59.22 86.23
CA GLY A 286 -78.85 -58.83 86.18
C GLY A 286 -78.30 -58.72 84.75
N ALA A 287 -78.69 -59.67 83.89
CA ALA A 287 -78.29 -59.72 82.47
C ALA A 287 -78.82 -58.55 81.62
N TYR A 288 -80.06 -58.08 81.84
CA TYR A 288 -80.61 -56.93 81.11
C TYR A 288 -79.90 -55.61 81.48
N LYS A 289 -79.58 -55.42 82.77
CA LYS A 289 -78.79 -54.26 83.23
C LYS A 289 -77.35 -54.31 82.71
N GLU A 290 -76.79 -55.49 82.54
CA GLU A 290 -75.45 -55.70 81.98
C GLU A 290 -75.40 -55.47 80.46
N ASN A 291 -76.41 -55.93 79.71
CA ASN A 291 -76.58 -55.61 78.28
C ASN A 291 -76.81 -54.12 78.04
N LEU A 292 -77.67 -53.45 78.80
CA LEU A 292 -77.88 -51.98 78.69
C LEU A 292 -76.60 -51.19 78.98
N LYS A 293 -75.81 -51.60 79.99
CA LYS A 293 -74.50 -50.97 80.26
C LYS A 293 -73.52 -51.18 79.10
N THR A 294 -73.56 -52.35 78.48
CA THR A 294 -72.70 -52.71 77.35
C THR A 294 -73.12 -51.95 76.08
N GLU A 295 -74.42 -51.82 75.79
CA GLU A 295 -74.97 -50.96 74.73
C GLU A 295 -74.55 -49.50 74.91
N GLN A 296 -74.73 -48.94 76.12
CA GLN A 296 -74.31 -47.57 76.42
C GLN A 296 -72.80 -47.37 76.23
N LYS A 297 -71.99 -48.37 76.59
CA LYS A 297 -70.53 -48.33 76.38
C LYS A 297 -70.16 -48.34 74.90
N ILE A 298 -70.79 -49.21 74.10
CA ILE A 298 -70.56 -49.27 72.64
C ILE A 298 -71.02 -47.98 71.97
N ILE A 299 -72.19 -47.44 72.32
CA ILE A 299 -72.68 -46.16 71.79
C ILE A 299 -71.68 -45.02 72.13
N ALA A 300 -71.15 -45.00 73.36
CA ALA A 300 -70.14 -44.02 73.75
C ALA A 300 -68.83 -44.18 72.94
N GLU A 301 -68.39 -45.40 72.68
CA GLU A 301 -67.19 -45.66 71.86
C GLU A 301 -67.40 -45.30 70.38
N VAL A 302 -68.56 -45.60 69.79
CA VAL A 302 -68.92 -45.21 68.42
C VAL A 302 -68.97 -43.68 68.29
N ASN A 303 -69.62 -42.99 69.25
CA ASN A 303 -69.66 -41.53 69.26
C ASN A 303 -68.27 -40.91 69.48
N GLY A 304 -67.44 -41.53 70.32
CA GLY A 304 -66.05 -41.12 70.50
C GLY A 304 -65.24 -41.23 69.20
N LEU A 305 -65.48 -42.29 68.40
CA LEU A 305 -64.83 -42.46 67.10
C LEU A 305 -65.31 -41.42 66.06
N ILE A 306 -66.60 -41.11 66.02
CA ILE A 306 -67.18 -40.08 65.13
C ILE A 306 -66.53 -38.71 65.39
N ILE A 307 -66.40 -38.33 66.66
CA ILE A 307 -65.76 -37.06 67.04
C ILE A 307 -64.31 -37.03 66.56
N GLN A 308 -63.54 -38.09 66.84
CA GLN A 308 -62.13 -38.19 66.44
C GLN A 308 -61.95 -38.07 64.92
N LEU A 309 -62.77 -38.76 64.14
CA LEU A 309 -62.65 -38.76 62.67
C LEU A 309 -63.11 -37.45 62.04
N TYR A 310 -64.10 -36.77 62.61
CA TYR A 310 -64.49 -35.44 62.15
C TYR A 310 -63.46 -34.37 62.49
N GLU A 311 -62.85 -34.41 63.68
CA GLU A 311 -61.75 -33.50 64.04
C GLU A 311 -60.56 -33.64 63.09
N LYS A 312 -60.29 -34.87 62.62
CA LYS A 312 -59.31 -35.16 61.56
C LYS A 312 -59.78 -34.82 60.15
N LYS A 313 -61.01 -34.29 59.99
CA LYS A 313 -61.67 -33.96 58.71
C LYS A 313 -61.81 -35.16 57.77
N ILE A 314 -61.87 -36.37 58.33
CA ILE A 314 -62.13 -37.62 57.58
C ILE A 314 -63.63 -37.78 57.38
N LEU A 315 -64.44 -37.46 58.40
CA LEU A 315 -65.90 -37.41 58.29
C LEU A 315 -66.40 -36.00 57.97
N VAL A 316 -67.45 -35.93 57.15
CA VAL A 316 -68.11 -34.66 56.78
C VAL A 316 -69.13 -34.21 57.85
N ASN A 317 -69.74 -35.14 58.59
CA ASN A 317 -70.81 -34.86 59.55
C ASN A 317 -70.56 -35.52 60.92
N GLN A 318 -70.86 -34.81 62.02
CA GLN A 318 -70.88 -35.35 63.40
C GLN A 318 -72.31 -35.68 63.83
N VAL A 319 -72.88 -36.77 63.33
CA VAL A 319 -74.21 -37.22 63.80
C VAL A 319 -74.01 -38.25 64.92
N PRO A 320 -74.35 -37.92 66.19
CA PRO A 320 -74.20 -38.87 67.28
C PRO A 320 -75.27 -39.96 67.22
N VAL A 321 -74.84 -41.20 67.45
CA VAL A 321 -75.69 -42.38 67.61
C VAL A 321 -76.38 -42.30 68.97
N LYS A 322 -77.72 -42.39 68.99
CA LYS A 322 -78.51 -42.32 70.24
C LYS A 322 -79.02 -43.67 70.70
N VAL A 323 -79.21 -44.61 69.78
CA VAL A 323 -79.68 -45.98 70.05
C VAL A 323 -78.81 -47.00 69.31
N ILE A 324 -78.67 -48.20 69.88
CA ILE A 324 -77.75 -49.23 69.35
C ILE A 324 -78.13 -49.70 67.93
N THR A 325 -79.41 -49.61 67.55
CA THR A 325 -79.92 -49.95 66.22
C THR A 325 -79.40 -49.04 65.11
N GLU A 326 -79.04 -47.80 65.45
CA GLU A 326 -78.44 -46.83 64.51
C GLU A 326 -76.94 -47.08 64.33
N ALA A 327 -76.27 -47.67 65.33
CA ALA A 327 -74.82 -47.83 65.37
C ALA A 327 -74.27 -48.65 64.20
N SER A 328 -74.97 -49.70 63.75
CA SER A 328 -74.50 -50.57 62.66
C SER A 328 -74.44 -49.84 61.31
N ALA A 329 -75.47 -49.07 60.97
CA ALA A 329 -75.50 -48.28 59.74
C ALA A 329 -74.45 -47.16 59.76
N THR A 330 -74.24 -46.55 60.94
CA THR A 330 -73.20 -45.53 61.12
C THR A 330 -71.79 -46.10 60.98
N LEU A 331 -71.50 -47.30 61.49
CA LEU A 331 -70.19 -47.94 61.32
C LEU A 331 -69.89 -48.27 59.85
N GLU A 332 -70.89 -48.71 59.08
CA GLU A 332 -70.73 -48.97 57.63
C GLU A 332 -70.50 -47.67 56.85
N TYR A 333 -71.19 -46.59 57.23
CA TYR A 333 -70.94 -45.25 56.69
C TYR A 333 -69.50 -44.80 56.98
N ILE A 334 -69.04 -44.90 58.23
CA ILE A 334 -67.66 -44.53 58.61
C ILE A 334 -66.64 -45.34 57.81
N LYS A 335 -66.88 -46.63 57.61
CA LYS A 335 -66.02 -47.50 56.78
C LYS A 335 -65.92 -46.98 55.34
N SER A 336 -67.06 -46.63 54.71
CA SER A 336 -67.06 -46.10 53.34
C SER A 336 -66.30 -44.75 53.22
N GLU A 337 -66.40 -43.88 54.23
CA GLU A 337 -65.67 -42.61 54.24
C GLU A 337 -64.16 -42.80 54.43
N ILE A 338 -63.74 -43.82 55.20
CA ILE A 338 -62.32 -44.20 55.30
C ILE A 338 -61.79 -44.73 53.97
N GLU A 339 -62.55 -45.53 53.23
CA GLU A 339 -62.16 -46.00 51.89
C GLU A 339 -62.01 -44.82 50.91
N VAL A 340 -62.93 -43.85 50.95
CA VAL A 340 -62.82 -42.60 50.16
C VAL A 340 -61.58 -41.81 50.56
N TRP A 341 -61.29 -41.71 51.86
CA TRP A 341 -60.11 -41.02 52.36
C TRP A 341 -58.81 -41.72 51.93
N GLN A 342 -58.75 -43.06 51.96
CA GLN A 342 -57.62 -43.84 51.43
C GLN A 342 -57.39 -43.59 49.94
N ASN A 343 -58.45 -43.53 49.13
CA ASN A 343 -58.34 -43.25 47.69
C ASN A 343 -57.80 -41.84 47.38
N LYS A 344 -57.98 -40.88 48.30
CA LYS A 344 -57.44 -39.50 48.20
C LYS A 344 -56.01 -39.36 48.75
N MET A 345 -55.36 -40.44 49.19
CA MET A 345 -54.01 -40.37 49.77
C MET A 345 -52.97 -39.69 48.89
N PRO A 346 -52.88 -39.93 47.56
CA PRO A 346 -51.89 -39.26 46.72
C PRO A 346 -52.05 -37.73 46.70
N GLU A 347 -53.29 -37.24 46.62
CA GLU A 347 -53.59 -35.80 46.62
C GLU A 347 -53.24 -35.17 47.98
N LEU A 348 -53.66 -35.81 49.07
CA LEU A 348 -53.37 -35.35 50.44
C LEU A 348 -51.87 -35.33 50.73
N THR A 349 -51.13 -36.30 50.21
CA THR A 349 -49.67 -36.37 50.33
C THR A 349 -49.01 -35.23 49.55
N SER A 350 -49.41 -35.00 48.30
CA SER A 350 -48.93 -33.87 47.50
C SER A 350 -49.20 -32.52 48.17
N ASP A 351 -50.41 -32.31 48.71
CA ASP A 351 -50.78 -31.06 49.35
C ASP A 351 -50.07 -30.87 50.70
N TYR A 352 -49.86 -31.96 51.44
CA TYR A 352 -49.02 -31.93 52.64
C TYR A 352 -47.59 -31.51 52.29
N ILE A 353 -46.94 -32.16 51.32
CA ILE A 353 -45.58 -31.82 50.88
C ILE A 353 -45.47 -30.35 50.45
N LYS A 354 -46.44 -29.83 49.67
CA LYS A 354 -46.47 -28.40 49.29
C LYS A 354 -46.57 -27.47 50.49
N SER A 355 -47.27 -27.91 51.53
CA SER A 355 -47.45 -27.12 52.76
C SER A 355 -46.23 -27.12 53.67
N VAL A 356 -45.31 -28.08 53.53
CA VAL A 356 -44.09 -28.18 54.34
C VAL A 356 -43.21 -26.94 54.15
N ASN A 357 -42.88 -26.31 55.27
CA ASN A 357 -41.98 -25.17 55.36
C ASN A 357 -41.28 -25.14 56.72
N LYS A 358 -40.25 -24.29 56.82
CA LYS A 358 -39.45 -24.12 58.05
C LYS A 358 -40.29 -23.77 59.30
N LEU A 359 -41.43 -23.09 59.14
CA LEU A 359 -42.26 -22.66 60.27
C LEU A 359 -43.15 -23.77 60.81
N ASN A 360 -43.52 -24.76 59.98
CA ASN A 360 -44.45 -25.82 60.36
C ASN A 360 -43.82 -27.21 60.47
N TYR A 361 -42.59 -27.39 60.00
CA TYR A 361 -41.87 -28.65 60.07
C TYR A 361 -40.48 -28.43 60.69
N HIS A 362 -40.32 -28.85 61.94
CA HIS A 362 -39.11 -28.62 62.72
C HIS A 362 -38.18 -29.83 62.60
N ASP A 363 -37.26 -29.78 61.65
CA ASP A 363 -36.27 -30.83 61.39
C ASP A 363 -34.91 -30.18 61.13
N SER A 364 -33.88 -30.62 61.85
CA SER A 364 -32.51 -30.07 61.71
C SER A 364 -31.96 -30.24 60.30
N THR A 365 -32.39 -31.28 59.58
CA THR A 365 -31.98 -31.54 58.19
C THR A 365 -32.46 -30.43 57.26
N LEU A 366 -33.64 -29.85 57.51
CA LEU A 366 -34.16 -28.74 56.72
C LEU A 366 -33.37 -27.46 56.96
N ASP A 367 -32.98 -27.18 58.21
CA ASP A 367 -32.15 -26.03 58.54
C ASP A 367 -30.76 -26.11 57.88
N ASP A 368 -30.15 -27.30 57.88
CA ASP A 368 -28.88 -27.54 57.19
C ASP A 368 -29.01 -27.36 55.68
N LEU A 369 -30.09 -27.86 55.07
CA LEU A 369 -30.36 -27.72 53.63
C LEU A 369 -30.55 -26.26 53.21
N GLU A 370 -31.32 -25.47 53.96
CA GLU A 370 -31.51 -24.04 53.65
C GLU A 370 -30.20 -23.26 53.74
N LYS A 371 -29.35 -23.60 54.72
CA LYS A 371 -28.02 -23.00 54.88
C LYS A 371 -27.11 -23.36 53.71
N ASP A 372 -27.12 -24.62 53.28
CA ASP A 372 -26.31 -25.09 52.15
C ASP A 372 -26.73 -24.41 50.83
N VAL A 373 -28.04 -24.23 50.60
CA VAL A 373 -28.55 -23.47 49.45
C VAL A 373 -28.11 -22.02 49.51
N GLN A 374 -28.23 -21.35 50.67
CA GLN A 374 -27.81 -19.96 50.78
C GLN A 374 -26.30 -19.79 50.51
N LEU A 375 -25.47 -20.70 51.04
CA LEU A 375 -24.03 -20.70 50.77
C LEU A 375 -23.73 -20.88 49.27
N LEU A 376 -24.44 -21.78 48.58
CA LEU A 376 -24.31 -21.96 47.14
C LEU A 376 -24.67 -20.68 46.38
N LEU A 377 -25.81 -20.05 46.69
CA LEU A 377 -26.25 -18.81 46.04
C LEU A 377 -25.26 -17.66 46.26
N ASP A 378 -24.72 -17.54 47.47
CA ASP A 378 -23.70 -16.54 47.78
C ASP A 378 -22.40 -16.77 46.98
N GLN A 379 -21.97 -18.03 46.81
CA GLN A 379 -20.83 -18.39 45.96
C GLN A 379 -21.08 -18.04 44.50
N ILE A 380 -22.26 -18.36 43.96
CA ILE A 380 -22.65 -18.03 42.59
C ILE A 380 -22.67 -16.52 42.38
N ASN A 381 -23.30 -15.76 43.26
CA ASN A 381 -23.36 -14.30 43.16
C ASN A 381 -21.97 -13.65 43.27
N THR A 382 -21.09 -14.19 44.12
CA THR A 382 -19.72 -13.67 44.32
C THR A 382 -18.80 -14.01 43.15
N SER A 383 -19.06 -15.14 42.46
CA SER A 383 -18.29 -15.55 41.28
C SER A 383 -18.39 -14.54 40.14
N GLY A 384 -19.50 -13.78 40.09
CA GLY A 384 -19.77 -12.83 39.01
C GLY A 384 -20.01 -13.48 37.66
N ILE A 385 -20.23 -14.80 37.63
CA ILE A 385 -20.46 -15.60 36.42
C ILE A 385 -21.74 -15.16 35.70
N PHE A 386 -22.80 -14.90 36.49
CA PHE A 386 -24.09 -14.46 35.99
C PHE A 386 -24.28 -12.96 36.15
N ASN A 387 -24.96 -12.35 35.18
CA ASN A 387 -25.39 -10.94 35.26
C ASN A 387 -26.50 -10.71 36.29
N GLN A 388 -27.34 -11.73 36.52
CA GLN A 388 -28.42 -11.71 37.50
C GLN A 388 -27.97 -12.27 38.86
N LYS A 389 -28.41 -11.63 39.94
CA LYS A 389 -28.26 -12.18 41.30
C LYS A 389 -29.35 -13.20 41.61
N PHE A 390 -28.96 -14.32 42.20
CA PHE A 390 -29.88 -15.36 42.66
C PHE A 390 -30.17 -15.20 44.17
N GLU A 391 -31.43 -15.30 44.55
CA GLU A 391 -31.90 -15.15 45.94
C GLU A 391 -32.97 -16.20 46.28
N LEU A 392 -32.91 -16.74 47.51
CA LEU A 392 -33.88 -17.72 48.00
C LEU A 392 -35.14 -17.05 48.57
N ASN A 393 -36.08 -16.70 47.69
CA ASN A 393 -37.28 -15.94 48.07
C ASN A 393 -38.50 -16.80 48.49
N THR A 394 -38.30 -18.03 48.95
CA THR A 394 -39.40 -18.93 49.30
C THR A 394 -39.14 -19.80 50.54
N LEU A 395 -40.16 -19.93 51.39
CA LEU A 395 -40.14 -20.77 52.59
C LEU A 395 -40.61 -22.21 52.33
N SER A 396 -41.21 -22.49 51.15
CA SER A 396 -41.71 -23.82 50.82
C SER A 396 -40.57 -24.70 50.36
N VAL A 397 -40.34 -25.82 51.06
CA VAL A 397 -39.25 -26.77 50.77
C VAL A 397 -39.33 -27.28 49.33
N LYS A 398 -40.54 -27.56 48.84
CA LYS A 398 -40.77 -27.98 47.45
C LYS A 398 -40.34 -26.90 46.44
N LYS A 399 -40.70 -25.64 46.69
CA LYS A 399 -40.31 -24.53 45.80
C LYS A 399 -38.81 -24.24 45.84
N GLN A 400 -38.16 -24.45 46.99
CA GLN A 400 -36.70 -24.36 47.11
C GLN A 400 -36.02 -25.43 46.23
N ALA A 401 -36.51 -26.67 46.26
CA ALA A 401 -36.02 -27.76 45.40
C ALA A 401 -36.27 -27.50 43.89
N GLU A 402 -37.43 -26.94 43.54
CA GLU A 402 -37.74 -26.53 42.15
C GLU A 402 -36.81 -25.40 41.67
N HIS A 403 -36.54 -24.40 42.52
CA HIS A 403 -35.58 -23.34 42.21
C HIS A 403 -34.18 -23.91 41.95
N LEU A 404 -33.72 -24.81 42.84
CA LEU A 404 -32.42 -25.45 42.70
C LEU A 404 -32.31 -26.30 41.42
N THR A 405 -33.39 -26.95 41.00
CA THR A 405 -33.44 -27.68 39.73
C THR A 405 -33.32 -26.75 38.52
N GLY A 406 -33.97 -25.58 38.57
CA GLY A 406 -33.80 -24.54 37.55
C GLY A 406 -32.36 -24.02 37.48
N LEU A 407 -31.73 -23.80 38.64
CA LEU A 407 -30.33 -23.36 38.72
C LEU A 407 -29.35 -24.39 38.15
N ILE A 408 -29.59 -25.69 38.39
CA ILE A 408 -28.80 -26.78 37.80
C ILE A 408 -28.89 -26.73 36.28
N TYR A 409 -30.10 -26.58 35.73
CA TYR A 409 -30.32 -26.46 34.29
C TYR A 409 -29.58 -25.24 33.70
N ASP A 410 -29.64 -24.08 34.36
CA ASP A 410 -28.95 -22.88 33.91
C ASP A 410 -27.42 -23.06 33.88
N LEU A 411 -26.86 -23.70 34.92
CA LEU A 411 -25.43 -24.04 35.00
C LEU A 411 -25.00 -25.05 33.92
N GLU A 412 -25.84 -26.04 33.61
CA GLU A 412 -25.59 -27.05 32.58
C GLU A 412 -25.59 -26.45 31.16
N VAL A 413 -26.63 -25.66 30.84
CA VAL A 413 -26.72 -24.93 29.57
C VAL A 413 -25.50 -24.03 29.39
N MET A 414 -25.07 -23.37 30.46
CA MET A 414 -23.90 -22.50 30.44
C MET A 414 -22.60 -23.27 30.19
N SER A 415 -22.40 -24.41 30.85
CA SER A 415 -21.24 -25.29 30.63
C SER A 415 -21.18 -25.75 29.17
N LEU A 416 -22.32 -26.20 28.62
CA LEU A 416 -22.43 -26.62 27.23
C LEU A 416 -22.11 -25.47 26.24
N ASN A 417 -22.56 -24.26 26.54
CA ASN A 417 -22.29 -23.09 25.69
C ASN A 417 -20.80 -22.74 25.66
N ILE A 418 -20.11 -22.78 26.80
CA ILE A 418 -18.66 -22.54 26.86
C ILE A 418 -17.90 -23.63 26.11
N GLN A 419 -18.27 -24.90 26.29
CA GLN A 419 -17.61 -26.02 25.63
C GLN A 419 -17.79 -25.99 24.10
N LYS A 420 -19.00 -25.66 23.62
CA LYS A 420 -19.31 -25.65 22.18
C LYS A 420 -18.76 -24.44 21.44
N ASN A 421 -18.53 -23.33 22.13
CA ASN A 421 -18.12 -22.06 21.52
C ASN A 421 -16.76 -21.57 22.05
N LEU A 422 -15.87 -22.48 22.44
CA LEU A 422 -14.56 -22.14 23.02
C LEU A 422 -13.75 -21.21 22.12
N THR A 423 -13.69 -21.51 20.81
CA THR A 423 -12.97 -20.71 19.81
C THR A 423 -13.54 -19.31 19.64
N PHE A 424 -14.87 -19.14 19.77
CA PHE A 424 -15.50 -17.83 19.79
C PHE A 424 -15.07 -16.99 21.00
N TYR A 425 -14.98 -17.59 22.19
CA TYR A 425 -14.51 -16.87 23.37
C TYR A 425 -13.01 -16.53 23.28
N GLN A 426 -12.19 -17.40 22.68
CA GLN A 426 -10.79 -17.10 22.36
C GLN A 426 -10.69 -15.90 21.39
N TRP A 427 -11.54 -15.86 20.37
CA TRP A 427 -11.63 -14.72 19.44
C TRP A 427 -11.99 -13.41 20.15
N VAL A 428 -13.01 -13.42 21.01
CA VAL A 428 -13.41 -12.22 21.76
C VAL A 428 -12.29 -11.73 22.67
N SER A 429 -11.60 -12.65 23.35
CA SER A 429 -10.45 -12.30 24.19
C SER A 429 -9.30 -11.72 23.37
N PHE A 430 -8.97 -12.34 22.23
CA PHE A 430 -7.94 -11.85 21.32
C PHE A 430 -8.23 -10.41 20.87
N LEU A 431 -9.47 -10.11 20.47
CA LEU A 431 -9.88 -8.75 20.09
C LEU A 431 -9.78 -7.72 21.22
N GLN A 432 -9.76 -8.13 22.48
CA GLN A 432 -9.58 -7.24 23.64
C GLN A 432 -8.10 -7.01 23.99
N GLU A 433 -7.21 -7.90 23.56
CA GLU A 433 -5.77 -7.84 23.86
C GLU A 433 -4.98 -7.04 22.81
N ILE A 434 -5.40 -7.09 21.55
CA ILE A 434 -4.77 -6.32 20.47
C ILE A 434 -5.01 -4.81 20.62
N ASP A 435 -4.14 -4.02 20.00
CA ASP A 435 -4.27 -2.57 19.98
C ASP A 435 -5.51 -2.10 19.20
N GLU A 436 -5.95 -0.87 19.50
CA GLU A 436 -7.19 -0.31 18.95
C GLU A 436 -7.15 -0.20 17.42
N LYS A 437 -6.00 0.17 16.84
CA LYS A 437 -5.84 0.30 15.39
C LYS A 437 -6.02 -1.06 14.71
N SER A 438 -5.31 -2.09 15.19
CA SER A 438 -5.46 -3.46 14.70
C SER A 438 -6.90 -3.96 14.80
N ASN A 439 -7.59 -3.67 15.92
CA ASN A 439 -8.97 -4.07 16.13
C ASN A 439 -9.93 -3.43 15.12
N ILE A 440 -9.77 -2.13 14.82
CA ILE A 440 -10.55 -1.42 13.80
C ILE A 440 -10.34 -2.06 12.43
N ILE A 441 -9.08 -2.29 12.03
CA ILE A 441 -8.75 -2.89 10.74
C ILE A 441 -9.34 -4.30 10.61
N ILE A 442 -9.13 -5.16 11.61
CA ILE A 442 -9.66 -6.52 11.63
C ILE A 442 -11.19 -6.50 11.53
N LYS A 443 -11.88 -5.63 12.28
CA LYS A 443 -13.34 -5.49 12.20
C LYS A 443 -13.82 -5.12 10.80
N SER A 444 -13.12 -4.22 10.12
CA SER A 444 -13.42 -3.83 8.74
C SER A 444 -13.13 -4.95 7.74
N LEU A 445 -12.16 -5.83 8.02
CA LEU A 445 -11.81 -6.96 7.16
C LEU A 445 -12.83 -8.11 7.24
N LYS A 446 -13.60 -8.24 8.34
CA LYS A 446 -14.57 -9.34 8.57
C LYS A 446 -15.63 -9.52 7.48
N ILE A 447 -15.86 -8.52 6.62
CA ILE A 447 -16.79 -8.64 5.49
C ILE A 447 -16.21 -9.41 4.30
N PHE A 448 -14.88 -9.56 4.24
CA PHE A 448 -14.15 -10.25 3.17
C PHE A 448 -13.76 -11.67 3.58
N ASP A 449 -13.33 -12.47 2.62
CA ASP A 449 -12.79 -13.81 2.90
C ASP A 449 -11.48 -13.70 3.72
N PRO A 450 -11.34 -14.43 4.85
CA PRO A 450 -10.13 -14.42 5.67
C PRO A 450 -8.84 -14.72 4.90
N SER A 451 -8.91 -15.52 3.83
CA SER A 451 -7.75 -15.81 2.99
C SER A 451 -7.20 -14.59 2.24
N GLU A 452 -8.02 -13.54 2.06
CA GLU A 452 -7.64 -12.30 1.38
C GLU A 452 -7.18 -11.19 2.34
N TRP A 453 -7.39 -11.33 3.65
CA TRP A 453 -7.23 -10.23 4.61
C TRP A 453 -5.85 -9.58 4.58
N LEU A 454 -4.78 -10.37 4.57
CA LEU A 454 -3.41 -9.83 4.52
C LEU A 454 -3.15 -9.06 3.23
N ILE A 455 -3.54 -9.61 2.09
CA ILE A 455 -3.32 -8.97 0.77
C ILE A 455 -4.15 -7.68 0.68
N LEU A 456 -5.40 -7.70 1.14
CA LEU A 456 -6.27 -6.52 1.15
C LEU A 456 -5.70 -5.41 2.03
N PHE A 457 -5.23 -5.76 3.23
CA PHE A 457 -4.57 -4.82 4.12
C PHE A 457 -3.30 -4.23 3.47
N GLU A 458 -2.43 -5.06 2.91
CA GLU A 458 -1.21 -4.61 2.23
C GLU A 458 -1.50 -3.64 1.08
N VAL A 459 -2.42 -4.00 0.17
CA VAL A 459 -2.81 -3.17 -0.96
C VAL A 459 -3.37 -1.84 -0.49
N TRP A 460 -4.28 -1.88 0.49
CA TRP A 460 -4.88 -0.68 1.05
C TRP A 460 -3.84 0.22 1.73
N TYR A 461 -2.98 -0.35 2.58
CA TYR A 461 -1.97 0.41 3.32
C TYR A 461 -0.95 1.05 2.37
N TYR A 462 -0.47 0.30 1.37
CA TYR A 462 0.43 0.84 0.34
C TYR A 462 -0.25 1.94 -0.48
N SER A 463 -1.53 1.81 -0.81
CA SER A 463 -2.27 2.87 -1.50
C SER A 463 -2.29 4.17 -0.69
N LYS A 464 -2.44 4.07 0.64
CA LYS A 464 -2.44 5.24 1.53
C LYS A 464 -1.08 5.89 1.67
N ILE A 465 -0.01 5.09 1.76
CA ILE A 465 1.36 5.63 1.72
C ILE A 465 1.57 6.37 0.39
N LEU A 466 1.16 5.79 -0.74
CA LEU A 466 1.31 6.41 -2.06
C LEU A 466 0.48 7.71 -2.17
N GLU A 467 -0.75 7.73 -1.67
CA GLU A 467 -1.63 8.92 -1.61
C GLU A 467 -1.00 10.03 -0.74
N ASN A 468 -0.50 9.70 0.45
CA ASN A 468 0.08 10.68 1.39
C ASN A 468 1.37 11.32 0.87
N HIS A 469 2.10 10.62 0.01
CA HIS A 469 3.37 11.06 -0.56
C HIS A 469 3.30 11.37 -2.06
N ILE A 470 2.09 11.49 -2.63
CA ILE A 470 1.95 11.77 -4.06
C ILE A 470 2.45 13.19 -4.37
N ASN A 471 3.33 13.29 -5.37
CA ASN A 471 3.73 14.58 -5.89
C ASN A 471 2.67 15.07 -6.89
N TYR A 472 1.93 16.12 -6.55
CA TYR A 472 0.91 16.71 -7.44
C TYR A 472 1.50 17.38 -8.69
N PHE A 473 2.82 17.59 -8.73
CA PHE A 473 3.47 18.11 -9.92
C PHE A 473 3.53 17.04 -11.02
N GLU A 474 3.09 17.40 -12.22
CA GLU A 474 3.03 16.50 -13.38
C GLU A 474 4.08 16.90 -14.42
N ILE A 475 4.70 15.89 -15.05
CA ILE A 475 5.58 16.09 -16.19
C ILE A 475 4.81 15.74 -17.46
N ASN A 476 4.73 16.69 -18.38
CA ASN A 476 4.10 16.50 -19.69
C ASN A 476 4.96 17.06 -20.82
N GLU A 477 4.55 16.80 -22.05
CA GLU A 477 5.28 17.23 -23.26
C GLU A 477 5.42 18.75 -23.35
N ASP A 478 4.37 19.50 -23.01
CA ASP A 478 4.40 20.97 -23.01
C ASP A 478 5.46 21.50 -22.05
N MET A 479 5.59 20.91 -20.87
CA MET A 479 6.60 21.29 -19.90
C MET A 479 8.01 20.93 -20.37
N SER A 480 8.20 19.76 -20.99
CA SER A 480 9.47 19.40 -21.64
C SER A 480 9.85 20.39 -22.75
N ALA A 481 8.88 20.81 -23.57
CA ALA A 481 9.09 21.76 -24.64
C ALA A 481 9.44 23.16 -24.10
N ASN A 482 8.73 23.61 -23.07
CA ASN A 482 9.01 24.87 -22.37
C ASN A 482 10.38 24.85 -21.69
N TYR A 483 10.75 23.75 -21.05
CA TYR A 483 12.04 23.64 -20.37
C TYR A 483 13.21 23.72 -21.37
N LEU A 484 13.10 23.04 -22.51
CA LEU A 484 14.07 23.15 -23.61
C LEU A 484 14.11 24.58 -24.19
N HIS A 485 12.95 25.18 -24.43
CA HIS A 485 12.86 26.55 -24.93
C HIS A 485 13.55 27.56 -24.02
N PHE A 486 13.27 27.52 -22.71
CA PHE A 486 13.90 28.42 -21.75
C PHE A 486 15.38 28.11 -21.51
N SER A 487 15.83 26.86 -21.71
CA SER A 487 17.25 26.52 -21.72
C SER A 487 17.98 27.21 -22.87
N ASP A 488 17.43 27.15 -24.08
CA ASP A 488 18.00 27.83 -25.25
C ASP A 488 18.01 29.34 -25.06
N LYS A 489 16.90 29.90 -24.59
CA LYS A 489 16.78 31.34 -24.31
C LYS A 489 17.73 31.82 -23.20
N LYS A 490 17.98 31.00 -22.18
CA LYS A 490 18.98 31.28 -21.14
C LYS A 490 20.38 31.33 -21.74
N SER A 491 20.76 30.36 -22.57
CA SER A 491 22.06 30.36 -23.25
C SER A 491 22.23 31.57 -24.17
N GLU A 492 21.20 31.90 -24.97
CA GLU A 492 21.19 33.11 -25.80
C GLU A 492 21.35 34.39 -24.96
N ASN A 493 20.64 34.51 -23.83
CA ASN A 493 20.78 35.65 -22.92
C ASN A 493 22.21 35.79 -22.39
N ILE A 494 22.84 34.71 -21.92
CA ILE A 494 24.22 34.76 -21.38
C ILE A 494 25.20 35.21 -22.48
N ILE A 495 25.02 34.74 -23.71
CA ILE A 495 25.81 35.17 -24.86
C ILE A 495 25.58 36.66 -25.15
N ASN A 496 24.32 37.12 -25.12
CA ASN A 496 23.95 38.52 -25.35
C ASN A 496 24.46 39.46 -24.25
N GLU A 497 24.43 39.05 -22.98
CA GLU A 497 25.06 39.74 -21.86
C GLU A 497 26.57 39.88 -22.11
N SER A 498 27.23 38.78 -22.47
CA SER A 498 28.67 38.75 -22.77
C SER A 498 29.03 39.66 -23.96
N LYS A 499 28.19 39.68 -25.01
CA LYS A 499 28.31 40.63 -26.13
C LYS A 499 28.18 42.07 -25.68
N ASN A 500 27.19 42.40 -24.86
CA ASN A 500 26.99 43.75 -24.35
C ASN A 500 28.19 44.23 -23.51
N GLU A 501 28.73 43.37 -22.64
CA GLU A 501 29.95 43.67 -21.88
C GLU A 501 31.18 43.86 -22.79
N TRP A 502 31.31 43.02 -23.81
CA TRP A 502 32.39 43.10 -24.78
C TRP A 502 32.29 44.38 -25.64
N LEU A 503 31.09 44.79 -26.03
CA LEU A 503 30.84 46.05 -26.74
C LEU A 503 31.24 47.27 -25.90
N ASP A 504 30.89 47.28 -24.61
CA ASP A 504 31.31 48.34 -23.70
C ASP A 504 32.86 48.41 -23.58
N LYS A 505 33.55 47.26 -23.63
CA LYS A 505 35.03 47.21 -23.67
C LYS A 505 35.61 47.71 -24.99
N ILE A 506 34.97 47.44 -26.13
CA ILE A 506 35.43 47.92 -27.44
C ILE A 506 35.48 49.45 -27.46
N GLU A 507 34.46 50.13 -26.92
CA GLU A 507 34.44 51.60 -26.85
C GLU A 507 35.68 52.15 -26.11
N ILE A 508 36.00 51.54 -24.96
CA ILE A 508 37.20 51.87 -24.18
C ILE A 508 38.47 51.60 -24.99
N LEU A 509 38.55 50.42 -25.64
CA LEU A 509 39.70 50.00 -26.44
C LEU A 509 39.99 51.00 -27.59
N ILE A 510 38.97 51.42 -28.32
CA ILE A 510 39.09 52.38 -29.42
C ILE A 510 39.55 53.75 -28.91
N SER A 511 39.00 54.21 -27.78
CA SER A 511 39.41 55.49 -27.16
C SER A 511 40.90 55.48 -26.77
N GLY A 512 41.41 54.33 -26.32
CA GLY A 512 42.81 54.11 -25.97
C GLY A 512 43.75 53.93 -27.17
N LEU A 513 43.22 53.58 -28.35
CA LEU A 513 44.00 53.22 -29.54
C LEU A 513 44.96 54.32 -30.01
N LYS A 514 44.56 55.59 -29.86
CA LYS A 514 45.41 56.75 -30.20
C LYS A 514 46.71 56.77 -29.38
N LYS A 515 46.67 56.28 -28.13
CA LYS A 515 47.81 56.25 -27.20
C LYS A 515 48.60 54.95 -27.30
N SER A 516 47.94 53.81 -27.43
CA SER A 516 48.58 52.48 -27.46
C SER A 516 49.18 52.10 -28.82
N SER A 517 48.57 52.52 -29.94
CA SER A 517 49.05 52.19 -31.29
C SER A 517 48.74 53.31 -32.31
N PRO A 518 49.52 54.42 -32.29
CA PRO A 518 49.25 55.59 -33.14
C PRO A 518 49.25 55.31 -34.65
N GLY A 519 50.01 54.31 -35.11
CA GLY A 519 50.04 53.88 -36.51
C GLY A 519 48.76 53.18 -36.95
N LEU A 520 48.25 52.27 -36.11
CA LEU A 520 46.98 51.59 -36.36
C LEU A 520 45.81 52.58 -36.29
N TYR A 521 45.82 53.49 -35.31
CA TYR A 521 44.85 54.58 -35.20
C TYR A 521 44.79 55.46 -36.47
N ARG A 522 45.94 55.80 -37.08
CA ARG A 522 45.97 56.57 -38.33
C ARG A 522 45.40 55.80 -39.52
N SER A 523 45.60 54.49 -39.55
CA SER A 523 45.16 53.61 -40.65
C SER A 523 43.67 53.29 -40.57
N LEU A 524 43.14 53.10 -39.35
CA LEU A 524 41.74 52.80 -39.10
C LEU A 524 40.88 54.07 -38.99
N ILE A 525 41.29 55.10 -38.24
CA ILE A 525 40.42 56.25 -37.95
C ILE A 525 40.68 57.45 -38.88
N LYS A 526 41.90 57.62 -39.40
CA LYS A 526 42.26 58.77 -40.27
C LYS A 526 42.33 58.44 -41.76
N ASN A 527 41.95 57.22 -42.16
CA ASN A 527 41.94 56.73 -43.55
C ASN A 527 43.22 57.05 -44.35
N LYS A 528 44.39 56.99 -43.70
CA LYS A 528 45.67 57.10 -44.41
C LYS A 528 46.06 55.74 -44.95
N LYS A 529 46.27 55.66 -46.28
CA LYS A 529 46.78 54.45 -46.94
C LYS A 529 48.14 54.08 -46.35
N SER A 530 48.36 52.79 -46.13
CA SER A 530 49.69 52.25 -45.83
C SER A 530 50.59 52.45 -47.04
N ASP A 531 51.84 52.89 -46.81
CA ASP A 531 52.81 53.15 -47.88
C ASP A 531 53.30 51.85 -48.57
N HIS A 532 53.05 50.67 -47.95
CA HIS A 532 53.44 49.36 -48.46
C HIS A 532 52.36 48.28 -48.25
N PRO A 533 52.22 47.30 -49.17
CA PRO A 533 51.37 46.14 -48.97
C PRO A 533 51.90 45.31 -47.79
N VAL A 534 51.06 45.06 -46.80
CA VAL A 534 51.38 44.24 -45.62
C VAL A 534 50.60 42.94 -45.72
N LEU A 535 51.26 41.80 -45.55
CA LEU A 535 50.59 40.50 -45.47
C LEU A 535 49.85 40.37 -44.14
N TRP A 536 48.72 39.68 -44.16
CA TRP A 536 47.91 39.44 -42.96
C TRP A 536 48.69 38.81 -41.82
N LYS A 537 49.63 37.90 -42.10
CA LYS A 537 50.52 37.35 -41.06
C LYS A 537 51.24 38.42 -40.26
N HIS A 538 51.90 39.38 -40.93
CA HIS A 538 52.64 40.44 -40.25
C HIS A 538 51.71 41.47 -39.60
N PHE A 539 50.54 41.71 -40.19
CA PHE A 539 49.55 42.62 -39.63
C PHE A 539 48.93 42.06 -38.35
N LEU A 540 48.53 40.80 -38.38
CA LEU A 540 47.96 40.08 -37.24
C LEU A 540 48.98 40.04 -36.11
N THR A 541 50.20 39.54 -36.35
CA THR A 541 51.22 39.46 -35.29
C THR A 541 51.47 40.81 -34.61
N LYS A 542 51.66 41.87 -35.41
CA LYS A 542 51.98 43.21 -34.92
C LYS A 542 50.86 43.85 -34.10
N TYR A 543 49.60 43.51 -34.38
CA TYR A 543 48.43 44.11 -33.75
C TYR A 543 47.57 43.10 -33.00
N THR A 544 48.13 41.93 -32.65
CA THR A 544 47.41 40.81 -32.01
C THR A 544 46.63 41.28 -30.80
N GLY A 545 47.25 41.98 -29.85
CA GLY A 545 46.59 42.42 -28.62
C GLY A 545 45.42 43.38 -28.83
N PHE A 546 45.34 44.07 -29.98
CA PHE A 546 44.16 44.85 -30.34
C PHE A 546 43.12 43.98 -31.07
N LEU A 547 43.57 43.19 -32.04
CA LEU A 547 42.68 42.37 -32.87
C LEU A 547 42.00 41.24 -32.09
N SER A 548 42.68 40.61 -31.13
CA SER A 548 42.08 39.56 -30.27
C SER A 548 41.05 40.11 -29.28
N GLN A 549 41.12 41.39 -28.93
CA GLN A 549 40.11 42.06 -28.13
C GLN A 549 38.93 42.55 -28.99
N LEU A 550 39.23 43.03 -30.22
CA LEU A 550 38.22 43.46 -31.18
C LEU A 550 37.46 42.27 -31.80
N TYR A 551 38.10 41.11 -31.90
CA TYR A 551 37.55 39.86 -32.41
C TYR A 551 37.99 38.71 -31.49
N PRO A 552 37.14 38.34 -30.51
CA PRO A 552 37.42 37.27 -29.54
C PRO A 552 37.75 35.92 -30.18
N CYS A 553 37.30 35.67 -31.42
CA CYS A 553 37.69 34.49 -32.18
C CYS A 553 38.34 34.89 -33.50
N ILE A 554 39.52 34.35 -33.80
CA ILE A 554 40.22 34.56 -35.07
C ILE A 554 40.39 33.20 -35.75
N ILE A 555 40.06 33.12 -37.04
CA ILE A 555 40.20 31.90 -37.86
C ILE A 555 41.27 32.16 -38.91
N ILE A 556 42.30 31.32 -38.95
CA ILE A 556 43.42 31.42 -39.89
C ILE A 556 43.59 30.12 -40.71
N ASP A 557 44.18 30.26 -41.89
CA ASP A 557 44.37 29.18 -42.88
C ASP A 557 45.71 28.44 -42.77
N ASN A 558 46.67 28.96 -42.00
CA ASN A 558 47.92 28.30 -41.65
C ASN A 558 48.51 28.91 -40.38
N ASP A 559 49.54 28.26 -39.85
CA ASP A 559 50.25 28.62 -38.64
C ASP A 559 51.46 29.56 -38.89
N ASP A 560 51.51 30.34 -39.98
CA ASP A 560 52.65 31.24 -40.27
C ASP A 560 52.60 32.54 -39.43
N LEU A 561 52.56 32.43 -38.09
CA LEU A 561 52.53 33.54 -37.12
C LEU A 561 53.91 33.79 -36.49
N VAL A 562 54.86 34.21 -37.33
CA VAL A 562 56.19 34.64 -36.87
C VAL A 562 56.03 35.82 -35.91
N ASP A 563 56.71 35.76 -34.75
CA ASP A 563 56.78 36.80 -33.71
C ASP A 563 55.52 37.07 -32.85
N LEU A 564 54.55 36.14 -32.79
CA LEU A 564 53.40 36.28 -31.89
C LEU A 564 53.86 36.48 -30.43
N GLU A 565 53.28 37.45 -29.72
CA GLU A 565 53.58 37.69 -28.30
C GLU A 565 52.98 36.56 -27.43
N ASN A 566 53.74 36.07 -26.45
CA ASN A 566 53.28 35.01 -25.54
C ASN A 566 52.06 35.49 -24.74
N GLY A 567 50.99 34.70 -24.74
CA GLY A 567 49.74 35.02 -24.04
C GLY A 567 48.91 36.14 -24.67
N ALA A 568 49.22 36.57 -25.91
CA ALA A 568 48.41 37.55 -26.62
C ALA A 568 47.04 37.00 -27.06
N ILE A 569 46.93 35.68 -27.16
CA ILE A 569 45.70 34.92 -27.32
C ILE A 569 45.71 33.77 -26.31
N ASP A 570 44.57 33.51 -25.68
CA ASP A 570 44.48 32.58 -24.55
C ASP A 570 44.52 31.11 -24.99
N GLU A 571 43.72 30.75 -26.01
CA GLU A 571 43.55 29.37 -26.46
C GLU A 571 43.77 29.21 -27.97
N LEU A 572 44.46 28.13 -28.33
CA LEU A 572 44.64 27.67 -29.70
C LEU A 572 43.79 26.42 -29.96
N ILE A 573 43.00 26.44 -31.04
CA ILE A 573 42.27 25.28 -31.53
C ILE A 573 42.81 24.93 -32.92
N CYS A 574 43.27 23.70 -33.09
CA CYS A 574 43.79 23.19 -34.37
C CYS A 574 42.82 22.13 -34.90
N TYR A 575 42.32 22.29 -36.11
CA TYR A 575 41.43 21.33 -36.74
C TYR A 575 42.12 20.68 -37.93
N ASN A 576 42.35 19.36 -37.86
CA ASN A 576 43.04 18.57 -38.89
C ASN A 576 44.43 19.10 -39.29
N GLU A 577 45.15 19.72 -38.35
CA GLU A 577 46.48 20.25 -38.59
C GLU A 577 47.53 19.37 -37.89
N PRO A 578 48.14 18.38 -38.58
CA PRO A 578 49.09 17.46 -37.97
C PRO A 578 50.48 18.07 -37.71
N ASN A 579 50.82 19.16 -38.40
CA ASN A 579 52.16 19.76 -38.39
C ASN A 579 52.14 21.23 -37.95
N VAL A 580 51.46 21.52 -36.84
CA VAL A 580 51.47 22.88 -36.27
C VAL A 580 52.85 23.18 -35.71
N ASN A 581 53.35 24.38 -35.99
CA ASN A 581 54.62 24.89 -35.53
C ASN A 581 54.68 24.91 -33.99
N ILE A 582 55.60 24.11 -33.45
CA ILE A 582 55.82 23.94 -32.00
C ILE A 582 56.11 25.28 -31.31
N ASP A 583 56.81 26.19 -32.00
CA ASP A 583 57.14 27.51 -31.44
C ASP A 583 55.89 28.38 -31.25
N ILE A 584 54.82 28.11 -31.99
CA ILE A 584 53.53 28.80 -31.87
C ILE A 584 52.68 28.14 -30.78
N MET A 585 52.66 26.80 -30.71
CA MET A 585 51.92 26.07 -29.67
C MET A 585 52.34 26.51 -28.25
N ASN A 586 53.63 26.77 -28.03
CA ASN A 586 54.18 27.21 -26.74
C ASN A 586 53.78 28.64 -26.32
N LYS A 587 53.09 29.39 -27.18
CA LYS A 587 52.69 30.78 -26.91
C LYS A 587 51.31 30.92 -26.29
N PHE A 588 50.53 29.84 -26.26
CA PHE A 588 49.16 29.81 -25.76
C PHE A 588 49.10 29.14 -24.38
N GLY A 589 48.12 29.53 -23.56
CA GLY A 589 47.90 28.92 -22.25
C GLY A 589 47.20 27.56 -22.35
N SER A 590 46.42 27.35 -23.41
CA SER A 590 45.68 26.12 -23.70
C SER A 590 45.69 25.81 -25.19
N LEU A 591 45.75 24.53 -25.53
CA LEU A 591 45.72 24.00 -26.89
C LEU A 591 44.75 22.82 -26.99
N ILE A 592 43.86 22.87 -27.97
CA ILE A 592 42.96 21.76 -28.33
C ILE A 592 43.17 21.37 -29.79
N SER A 593 43.60 20.14 -30.03
CA SER A 593 43.81 19.59 -31.37
C SER A 593 42.73 18.58 -31.70
N PHE A 594 41.99 18.82 -32.79
CA PHE A 594 41.00 17.91 -33.37
C PHE A 594 41.63 17.17 -34.54
N PHE A 595 41.55 15.83 -34.53
CA PHE A 595 42.03 14.99 -35.62
C PHE A 595 41.03 13.86 -35.93
N PRO A 596 40.95 13.40 -37.18
CA PRO A 596 40.06 12.32 -37.57
C PRO A 596 40.47 11.03 -36.84
N TYR A 597 39.50 10.20 -36.47
CA TYR A 597 39.72 8.95 -35.73
C TYR A 597 40.67 7.97 -36.43
N ASN A 598 40.78 8.04 -37.75
CA ASN A 598 41.65 7.19 -38.57
C ASN A 598 43.11 7.66 -38.62
N ASP A 599 43.44 8.84 -38.08
CA ASP A 599 44.82 9.32 -38.02
C ASP A 599 45.56 8.64 -36.86
N THR A 600 46.48 7.74 -37.20
CA THR A 600 47.25 6.89 -36.28
C THR A 600 48.27 7.63 -35.42
N MET A 601 48.23 8.97 -35.37
CA MET A 601 49.36 9.78 -34.93
C MET A 601 49.33 10.27 -33.48
N ASN A 602 48.27 10.08 -32.67
CA ASN A 602 48.28 10.60 -31.29
C ASN A 602 47.45 9.79 -30.29
N ASN A 603 47.95 9.67 -29.05
CA ASN A 603 47.14 9.30 -27.89
C ASN A 603 46.08 10.38 -27.66
N SER A 604 44.84 10.14 -28.11
CA SER A 604 43.72 11.04 -27.87
C SER A 604 43.33 11.03 -26.39
N GLY A 605 43.27 12.20 -25.77
CA GLY A 605 42.80 12.36 -24.39
C GLY A 605 41.27 12.31 -24.29
N TYR A 606 40.58 12.59 -25.39
CA TYR A 606 39.13 12.54 -25.56
C TYR A 606 38.79 11.98 -26.95
N SER A 607 37.62 11.37 -27.08
CA SER A 607 37.11 10.83 -28.35
C SER A 607 35.67 11.27 -28.54
N LEU A 608 35.37 11.86 -29.69
CA LEU A 608 34.04 12.14 -30.20
C LEU A 608 33.63 10.97 -31.09
N SER A 609 32.87 10.03 -30.52
CA SER A 609 32.69 8.69 -31.08
C SER A 609 31.58 8.60 -32.14
N LYS A 610 30.78 9.65 -32.31
CA LYS A 610 29.63 9.69 -33.20
C LYS A 610 30.07 9.64 -34.65
N GLU A 611 29.63 8.60 -35.37
CA GLU A 611 29.84 8.46 -36.81
C GLU A 611 28.97 9.43 -37.60
N HIS A 612 29.43 9.85 -38.78
CA HIS A 612 28.65 10.74 -39.64
C HIS A 612 27.29 10.12 -39.97
N VAL A 613 26.22 10.85 -39.65
CA VAL A 613 24.85 10.46 -39.99
C VAL A 613 24.41 11.31 -41.18
N PRO A 614 24.34 10.75 -42.39
CA PRO A 614 23.81 11.49 -43.53
C PRO A 614 22.38 11.96 -43.26
N SER A 615 22.01 13.13 -43.81
CA SER A 615 20.71 13.79 -43.62
C SER A 615 19.56 13.01 -44.27
N TYR A 616 19.28 11.82 -43.76
CA TYR A 616 18.13 11.00 -44.12
C TYR A 616 17.08 11.10 -43.02
N SER A 617 15.82 10.88 -43.39
CA SER A 617 14.68 11.09 -42.50
C SER A 617 14.25 9.83 -41.72
N THR A 618 14.71 8.61 -42.05
CA THR A 618 14.49 7.39 -41.24
C THR A 618 15.54 6.30 -41.50
N LEU A 619 15.72 5.35 -40.58
CA LEU A 619 16.59 4.16 -40.73
C LEU A 619 16.33 3.33 -42.00
N GLN A 620 15.07 3.32 -42.46
CA GLN A 620 14.62 2.59 -43.65
C GLN A 620 15.16 3.19 -44.96
N GLN A 621 15.54 4.47 -44.96
CA GLN A 621 16.00 5.19 -46.15
C GLN A 621 17.51 5.00 -46.42
N ILE A 622 18.23 4.33 -45.52
CA ILE A 622 19.69 4.22 -45.55
C ILE A 622 20.12 2.85 -46.10
N HIS A 623 21.10 2.88 -47.03
CA HIS A 623 21.74 1.68 -47.58
C HIS A 623 22.46 0.87 -46.48
N THR A 624 22.52 -0.46 -46.63
CA THR A 624 22.89 -1.42 -45.57
C THR A 624 24.21 -1.12 -44.84
N THR A 625 25.22 -0.61 -45.52
CA THR A 625 26.53 -0.27 -44.95
C THR A 625 26.51 0.98 -44.08
N GLY A 626 25.78 2.03 -44.49
CA GLY A 626 25.61 3.25 -43.68
C GLY A 626 24.68 3.05 -42.48
N ARG A 627 23.80 2.03 -42.56
CA ARG A 627 22.87 1.67 -41.49
C ARG A 627 23.59 1.13 -40.25
N ILE A 628 24.60 0.28 -40.42
CA ILE A 628 25.37 -0.28 -39.28
C ILE A 628 26.01 0.84 -38.45
N SER A 629 26.61 1.81 -39.13
CA SER A 629 27.21 3.00 -38.51
C SER A 629 26.20 3.83 -37.72
N LEU A 630 25.05 4.12 -38.33
CA LEU A 630 23.97 4.84 -37.65
C LEU A 630 23.45 4.08 -36.43
N VAL A 631 23.21 2.77 -36.58
CA VAL A 631 22.69 1.93 -35.51
C VAL A 631 23.67 1.84 -34.33
N ARG A 632 24.98 1.80 -34.59
CA ARG A 632 26.01 1.88 -33.54
C ARG A 632 25.93 3.19 -32.76
N ASN A 633 25.80 4.33 -33.47
CA ASN A 633 25.64 5.63 -32.82
C ASN A 633 24.37 5.68 -31.97
N ILE A 634 23.25 5.16 -32.49
CA ILE A 634 21.99 5.09 -31.77
C ILE A 634 22.16 4.28 -30.49
N ALA A 635 22.79 3.09 -30.57
CA ALA A 635 23.06 2.26 -29.40
C ALA A 635 23.95 2.97 -28.38
N ASP A 636 24.96 3.72 -28.82
CA ASP A 636 25.82 4.52 -27.93
C ASP A 636 25.03 5.69 -27.27
N GLU A 637 24.20 6.41 -28.03
CA GLU A 637 23.34 7.48 -27.49
C GLU A 637 22.32 6.94 -26.48
N MET A 638 21.83 5.71 -26.68
CA MET A 638 20.91 5.04 -25.76
C MET A 638 21.59 4.60 -24.45
N LEU A 639 22.85 4.13 -24.52
CA LEU A 639 23.57 3.56 -23.37
C LEU A 639 24.37 4.57 -22.54
N GLN A 640 24.59 5.79 -23.03
CA GLN A 640 25.41 6.80 -22.34
C GLN A 640 24.93 7.20 -20.93
N PHE A 641 23.66 6.93 -20.63
CA PHE A 641 23.02 7.21 -19.34
C PHE A 641 23.27 6.12 -18.30
N ASN A 642 24.02 5.05 -18.63
CA ASN A 642 24.31 3.92 -17.74
C ASN A 642 23.05 3.13 -17.29
N ASN A 643 21.98 3.13 -18.09
CA ASN A 643 20.84 2.24 -17.91
C ASN A 643 20.83 1.17 -19.01
N ASN A 644 20.93 -0.09 -18.62
CA ASN A 644 20.94 -1.20 -19.58
C ASN A 644 19.49 -1.61 -19.87
N PRO A 645 19.00 -1.44 -21.11
CA PRO A 645 17.63 -1.81 -21.43
C PRO A 645 17.44 -3.32 -21.52
N SER A 646 16.22 -3.78 -21.25
CA SER A 646 15.78 -5.12 -21.64
C SER A 646 15.29 -5.11 -23.08
N VAL A 647 15.87 -5.97 -23.93
CA VAL A 647 15.46 -6.09 -25.34
C VAL A 647 14.59 -7.33 -25.51
N PHE A 648 13.39 -7.15 -26.04
CA PHE A 648 12.43 -8.22 -26.31
C PHE A 648 12.15 -8.33 -27.80
N ARG A 649 12.18 -9.54 -28.34
CA ARG A 649 11.86 -9.82 -29.74
C ARG A 649 10.49 -10.48 -29.87
N LEU A 650 9.68 -9.92 -30.76
CA LEU A 650 8.44 -10.47 -31.29
C LEU A 650 8.63 -10.84 -32.77
N ARG A 651 7.61 -11.44 -33.39
CA ARG A 651 7.70 -11.91 -34.79
C ARG A 651 8.00 -10.79 -35.79
N ASN A 652 7.36 -9.63 -35.63
CA ASN A 652 7.49 -8.48 -36.55
C ASN A 652 7.88 -7.19 -35.81
N ALA A 653 8.36 -7.28 -34.57
CA ALA A 653 8.72 -6.11 -33.78
C ALA A 653 9.78 -6.44 -32.74
N THR A 654 10.47 -5.39 -32.31
CA THR A 654 11.42 -5.42 -31.21
C THR A 654 11.03 -4.35 -30.21
N ILE A 655 10.97 -4.71 -28.92
CA ILE A 655 10.71 -3.77 -27.83
C ILE A 655 12.01 -3.57 -27.06
N ILE A 656 12.49 -2.34 -26.98
CA ILE A 656 13.65 -1.94 -26.19
C ILE A 656 13.12 -1.20 -24.96
N SER A 657 13.19 -1.84 -23.80
CA SER A 657 12.60 -1.33 -22.58
C SER A 657 13.64 -0.79 -21.61
N PHE A 658 13.54 0.49 -21.27
CA PHE A 658 14.29 1.15 -20.19
C PHE A 658 13.52 1.16 -18.86
N CYS A 659 12.40 0.47 -18.81
CA CYS A 659 11.56 0.34 -17.63
C CYS A 659 12.18 -0.61 -16.58
N SER A 660 11.63 -0.56 -15.37
CA SER A 660 11.92 -1.38 -14.21
C SER A 660 11.61 -2.84 -14.50
N ASP A 661 12.21 -3.72 -13.69
CA ASP A 661 12.00 -5.15 -13.80
C ASP A 661 10.52 -5.53 -13.65
N TYR A 662 9.76 -4.85 -12.79
CA TYR A 662 8.31 -5.04 -12.66
C TYR A 662 7.57 -4.84 -13.99
N TYR A 663 7.75 -3.70 -14.66
CA TYR A 663 7.08 -3.46 -15.94
C TYR A 663 7.58 -4.38 -17.06
N ASN A 664 8.87 -4.74 -17.03
CA ASN A 664 9.45 -5.72 -17.95
C ASN A 664 8.81 -7.10 -17.79
N ASP A 665 8.54 -7.52 -16.55
CA ASP A 665 7.89 -8.80 -16.25
C ASP A 665 6.42 -8.78 -16.68
N CYS A 666 5.67 -7.71 -16.36
CA CYS A 666 4.28 -7.53 -16.83
C CYS A 666 4.19 -7.56 -18.37
N MET A 667 5.14 -6.91 -19.05
CA MET A 667 5.21 -6.89 -20.51
C MET A 667 5.49 -8.30 -21.06
N HIS A 668 6.45 -9.01 -20.47
CA HIS A 668 6.78 -10.37 -20.88
C HIS A 668 5.57 -11.31 -20.72
N GLU A 669 4.84 -11.21 -19.61
CA GLU A 669 3.63 -11.99 -19.36
C GLU A 669 2.51 -11.66 -20.35
N TYR A 670 2.22 -10.37 -20.55
CA TYR A 670 1.14 -9.92 -21.44
C TYR A 670 1.35 -10.38 -22.90
N PHE A 671 2.59 -10.29 -23.39
CA PHE A 671 2.95 -10.67 -24.76
C PHE A 671 3.39 -12.13 -24.91
N TYR A 672 3.36 -12.94 -23.84
CA TYR A 672 3.76 -14.35 -23.87
C TYR A 672 3.04 -15.14 -24.98
N THR A 673 1.73 -14.91 -25.12
CA THR A 673 0.88 -15.56 -26.15
C THR A 673 1.25 -15.17 -27.58
N LEU A 674 1.92 -14.03 -27.78
CA LEU A 674 2.45 -13.59 -29.08
C LEU A 674 3.88 -14.09 -29.33
N GLY A 675 4.43 -14.91 -28.43
CA GLY A 675 5.77 -15.49 -28.54
C GLY A 675 6.90 -14.51 -28.28
N ILE A 676 6.69 -13.52 -27.39
CA ILE A 676 7.75 -12.60 -26.95
C ILE A 676 8.92 -13.39 -26.36
N LYS A 677 10.15 -12.98 -26.70
CA LYS A 677 11.38 -13.55 -26.12
C LYS A 677 12.30 -12.43 -25.69
N LYS A 678 12.68 -12.44 -24.42
CA LYS A 678 13.79 -11.58 -23.94
C LYS A 678 15.09 -12.05 -24.59
N LEU A 679 15.81 -11.15 -25.24
CA LEU A 679 17.11 -11.42 -25.84
C LEU A 679 18.16 -11.36 -24.72
N THR A 680 18.69 -12.50 -24.35
CA THR A 680 19.85 -12.61 -23.48
C THR A 680 21.03 -13.02 -24.35
N SER A 681 21.92 -12.08 -24.68
CA SER A 681 23.11 -12.38 -25.48
C SER A 681 24.30 -12.72 -24.59
N GLU A 682 25.20 -13.60 -25.05
CA GLU A 682 26.53 -13.81 -24.46
C GLU A 682 27.49 -12.63 -24.74
N GLU A 683 27.11 -11.72 -25.65
CA GLU A 683 27.83 -10.49 -26.02
C GLU A 683 27.38 -9.28 -25.17
N THR A 684 27.93 -8.09 -25.46
CA THR A 684 27.57 -6.85 -24.77
C THR A 684 26.14 -6.38 -25.11
N ILE A 685 25.49 -5.65 -24.20
CA ILE A 685 24.15 -5.06 -24.43
C ILE A 685 24.10 -4.19 -25.69
N LYS A 686 25.23 -3.54 -26.02
CA LYS A 686 25.40 -2.75 -27.23
C LYS A 686 25.18 -3.58 -28.50
N GLU A 687 25.77 -4.77 -28.59
CA GLU A 687 25.60 -5.66 -29.75
C GLU A 687 24.15 -6.16 -29.87
N THR A 688 23.49 -6.41 -28.74
CA THR A 688 22.07 -6.76 -28.72
C THR A 688 21.20 -5.64 -29.30
N LEU A 689 21.46 -4.38 -28.92
CA LEU A 689 20.77 -3.21 -29.47
C LEU A 689 21.06 -3.04 -30.97
N ILE A 690 22.31 -3.24 -31.38
CA ILE A 690 22.69 -3.15 -32.79
C ILE A 690 21.92 -4.19 -33.62
N GLY A 691 21.87 -5.44 -33.15
CA GLY A 691 21.10 -6.50 -33.79
C GLY A 691 19.59 -6.24 -33.82
N ALA A 692 19.05 -5.57 -32.80
CA ALA A 692 17.64 -5.18 -32.74
C ALA A 692 17.27 -4.07 -33.74
N LEU A 693 18.16 -3.08 -33.91
CA LEU A 693 17.88 -1.87 -34.69
C LEU A 693 18.25 -2.01 -36.18
N ILE A 694 19.08 -2.99 -36.54
CA ILE A 694 19.51 -3.18 -37.93
C ILE A 694 18.42 -3.80 -38.83
N ASP A 695 17.47 -4.52 -38.22
CA ASP A 695 16.39 -5.22 -38.90
C ASP A 695 15.24 -4.27 -39.26
N THR A 696 15.27 -3.76 -40.48
CA THR A 696 14.28 -2.78 -40.99
C THR A 696 12.90 -3.36 -41.26
N ASP A 697 12.74 -4.68 -41.24
CA ASP A 697 11.44 -5.33 -41.47
C ASP A 697 10.61 -5.41 -40.18
N THR A 698 11.20 -5.01 -39.04
CA THR A 698 10.59 -5.01 -37.71
C THR A 698 10.35 -3.60 -37.19
N MET A 699 9.19 -3.38 -36.58
CA MET A 699 8.92 -2.15 -35.84
C MET A 699 9.73 -2.12 -34.55
N VAL A 700 10.35 -0.98 -34.23
CA VAL A 700 11.11 -0.81 -32.99
C VAL A 700 10.32 0.07 -32.03
N TYR A 701 9.83 -0.54 -30.96
CA TYR A 701 9.19 0.15 -29.85
C TYR A 701 10.22 0.43 -28.77
N VAL A 702 10.24 1.64 -28.22
CA VAL A 702 11.06 2.02 -27.07
C VAL A 702 10.14 2.35 -25.91
N MET A 703 10.30 1.61 -24.81
CA MET A 703 9.53 1.82 -23.59
C MET A 703 10.35 2.64 -22.59
N THR A 704 9.78 3.73 -22.09
CA THR A 704 10.39 4.58 -21.05
C THR A 704 9.49 4.69 -19.84
N GLU A 705 10.07 5.05 -18.70
CA GLU A 705 9.30 5.48 -17.53
C GLU A 705 9.44 6.97 -17.34
N ASP A 706 8.31 7.63 -17.06
CA ASP A 706 8.26 9.05 -16.76
C ASP A 706 9.06 9.88 -17.78
N TYR A 707 8.94 9.54 -19.08
CA TYR A 707 9.57 10.25 -20.23
C TYR A 707 11.10 10.18 -20.32
N LEU A 708 11.77 9.34 -19.52
CA LEU A 708 13.23 9.22 -19.45
C LEU A 708 13.76 7.83 -19.82
N LEU A 709 14.94 7.81 -20.45
CA LEU A 709 15.71 6.58 -20.71
C LEU A 709 16.39 6.07 -19.44
N HIS A 710 16.67 6.97 -18.49
CA HIS A 710 17.11 6.58 -17.17
C HIS A 710 16.56 7.55 -16.10
N PRO A 711 15.47 7.17 -15.43
CA PRO A 711 14.85 8.02 -14.43
C PRO A 711 15.61 8.08 -13.10
N ALA A 712 16.63 7.23 -12.87
CA ALA A 712 17.39 7.19 -11.62
C ALA A 712 18.75 7.93 -11.65
N THR A 713 19.21 8.41 -12.82
CA THR A 713 20.43 9.23 -12.91
C THR A 713 20.25 10.62 -12.31
N ASN A 714 21.38 11.29 -12.08
CA ASN A 714 21.45 12.70 -11.72
C ASN A 714 20.48 13.52 -12.61
N ASN A 715 19.48 14.15 -11.99
CA ASN A 715 18.36 14.82 -12.67
C ASN A 715 18.77 16.00 -13.56
N SER A 716 20.07 16.34 -13.60
CA SER A 716 20.68 17.35 -14.47
C SER A 716 20.58 17.02 -15.96
N ASP A 717 20.44 15.74 -16.33
CA ASP A 717 20.55 15.30 -17.72
C ASP A 717 19.20 15.22 -18.45
N PHE A 718 18.10 15.66 -17.81
CA PHE A 718 16.73 15.57 -18.35
C PHE A 718 16.62 16.09 -19.80
N LEU A 719 17.10 17.31 -20.05
CA LEU A 719 17.01 17.94 -21.38
C LEU A 719 17.74 17.13 -22.45
N TYR A 720 18.88 16.54 -22.08
CA TYR A 720 19.68 15.76 -22.99
C TYR A 720 19.09 14.36 -23.23
N GLN A 721 18.52 13.72 -22.21
CA GLN A 721 17.73 12.49 -22.38
C GLN A 721 16.55 12.71 -23.34
N ARG A 722 15.80 13.82 -23.18
CA ARG A 722 14.69 14.18 -24.08
C ARG A 722 15.17 14.48 -25.51
N LEU A 723 16.36 15.08 -25.66
CA LEU A 723 16.97 15.27 -26.97
C LEU A 723 17.28 13.93 -27.65
N VAL A 724 17.80 12.94 -26.90
CA VAL A 724 18.06 11.59 -27.41
C VAL A 724 16.76 10.89 -27.79
N VAL A 725 15.72 10.95 -26.95
CA VAL A 725 14.39 10.41 -27.27
C VAL A 725 13.88 10.97 -28.60
N LYS A 726 13.93 12.29 -28.77
CA LYS A 726 13.50 12.95 -30.02
C LYS A 726 14.34 12.51 -31.23
N ARG A 727 15.65 12.33 -31.08
CA ARG A 727 16.51 11.80 -32.16
C ARG A 727 16.10 10.39 -32.55
N LEU A 728 15.79 9.55 -31.58
CA LEU A 728 15.35 8.17 -31.81
C LEU A 728 14.00 8.13 -32.53
N GLU A 729 13.07 9.02 -32.20
CA GLU A 729 11.81 9.21 -32.95
C GLU A 729 12.08 9.62 -34.40
N GLU A 730 12.98 10.59 -34.62
CA GLU A 730 13.42 11.02 -35.96
C GLU A 730 14.10 9.87 -36.74
N PHE A 731 14.71 8.89 -36.07
CA PHE A 731 15.27 7.70 -36.70
C PHE A 731 14.23 6.61 -37.04
N GLY A 732 12.99 6.75 -36.54
CA GLY A 732 11.87 5.85 -36.81
C GLY A 732 11.52 4.89 -35.66
N CYS A 733 12.04 5.11 -34.46
CA CYS A 733 11.61 4.37 -33.26
C CYS A 733 10.26 4.92 -32.74
N ILE A 734 9.38 4.04 -32.29
CA ILE A 734 8.07 4.39 -31.71
C ILE A 734 8.20 4.40 -30.19
N PHE A 735 7.89 5.51 -29.54
CA PHE A 735 8.00 5.63 -28.08
C PHE A 735 6.67 5.43 -27.37
N HIS A 736 6.71 4.66 -26.28
CA HIS A 736 5.65 4.61 -25.29
C HIS A 736 6.22 4.86 -23.90
N THR A 737 5.60 5.79 -23.17
CA THR A 737 6.02 6.15 -21.82
C THR A 737 5.01 5.68 -20.80
N ILE A 738 5.48 5.00 -19.76
CA ILE A 738 4.68 4.63 -18.60
C ILE A 738 4.85 5.74 -17.58
N ASP A 739 3.79 6.52 -17.36
CA ASP A 739 3.74 7.53 -16.31
C ASP A 739 3.36 6.86 -14.98
N SER A 740 4.27 6.92 -14.01
CA SER A 740 4.10 6.24 -12.71
C SER A 740 2.88 6.76 -11.95
N ARG A 741 2.58 8.06 -12.05
CA ARG A 741 1.43 8.68 -11.40
C ARG A 741 0.13 8.22 -12.06
N VAL A 742 0.04 8.30 -13.38
CA VAL A 742 -1.16 7.85 -14.11
C VAL A 742 -1.37 6.35 -13.89
N THR A 743 -0.30 5.57 -13.80
CA THR A 743 -0.36 4.13 -13.48
C THR A 743 -0.94 3.90 -12.08
N PHE A 744 -0.54 4.69 -11.08
CA PHE A 744 -1.14 4.64 -9.75
C PHE A 744 -2.62 5.04 -9.75
N GLU A 745 -2.96 6.20 -10.31
CA GLU A 745 -4.34 6.71 -10.36
C GLU A 745 -5.30 5.76 -11.10
N SER A 746 -4.79 5.09 -12.14
CA SER A 746 -5.53 4.09 -12.92
C SER A 746 -5.43 2.65 -12.39
N LYS A 747 -4.72 2.43 -11.27
CA LYS A 747 -4.51 1.10 -10.65
C LYS A 747 -3.96 0.08 -11.65
N GLY A 748 -3.00 0.49 -12.46
CA GLY A 748 -2.37 -0.36 -13.48
C GLY A 748 -3.13 -0.46 -14.81
N LEU A 749 -4.37 0.05 -14.92
CA LEU A 749 -5.13 -0.03 -16.19
C LEU A 749 -4.43 0.71 -17.35
N ASN A 750 -3.73 1.81 -17.07
CA ASN A 750 -2.95 2.52 -18.10
C ASN A 750 -1.90 1.62 -18.75
N LEU A 751 -1.19 0.82 -17.95
CA LEU A 751 -0.17 -0.12 -18.43
C LEU A 751 -0.77 -1.12 -19.43
N LEU A 752 -1.92 -1.71 -19.08
CA LEU A 752 -2.64 -2.63 -19.96
C LEU A 752 -3.12 -1.97 -21.25
N ASN A 753 -3.54 -0.70 -21.19
CA ASN A 753 -3.95 0.06 -22.39
C ASN A 753 -2.77 0.29 -23.34
N ILE A 754 -1.58 0.63 -22.81
CA ILE A 754 -0.36 0.78 -23.62
C ILE A 754 -0.03 -0.54 -24.32
N PHE A 755 -0.01 -1.64 -23.56
CA PHE A 755 0.29 -2.97 -24.12
C PHE A 755 -0.76 -3.43 -25.15
N ALA A 756 -2.03 -3.15 -24.90
CA ALA A 756 -3.11 -3.41 -25.85
C ALA A 756 -2.96 -2.60 -27.14
N GLY A 757 -2.53 -1.34 -27.04
CA GLY A 757 -2.20 -0.49 -28.18
C GLY A 757 -1.13 -1.10 -29.08
N ILE A 758 0.02 -1.45 -28.50
CA ILE A 758 1.12 -2.14 -29.20
C ILE A 758 0.62 -3.45 -29.83
N LYS A 759 -0.13 -4.26 -29.08
CA LYS A 759 -0.70 -5.53 -29.57
C LYS A 759 -1.61 -5.32 -30.78
N SER A 760 -2.46 -4.30 -30.74
CA SER A 760 -3.38 -3.96 -31.82
C SER A 760 -2.63 -3.59 -33.11
N GLU A 761 -1.62 -2.73 -33.00
CA GLU A 761 -0.75 -2.33 -34.11
C GLU A 761 -0.07 -3.54 -34.75
N LEU A 762 0.54 -4.41 -33.95
CA LEU A 762 1.18 -5.65 -34.41
C LEU A 762 0.22 -6.61 -35.15
N LEU A 763 -1.04 -6.67 -34.73
CA LEU A 763 -2.05 -7.53 -35.37
C LEU A 763 -2.57 -6.91 -36.67
N SER A 764 -2.78 -5.60 -36.71
CA SER A 764 -3.22 -4.87 -37.90
C SER A 764 -2.24 -4.97 -39.07
N GLU A 765 -0.93 -4.87 -38.82
CA GLU A 765 0.08 -5.04 -39.86
C GLU A 765 0.16 -6.48 -40.40
N ASN A 766 -0.09 -7.47 -39.54
CA ASN A 766 -0.14 -8.87 -39.98
C ASN A 766 -1.27 -9.10 -40.99
N ILE A 767 -2.42 -8.42 -40.83
CA ILE A 767 -3.56 -8.49 -41.76
C ILE A 767 -3.19 -7.85 -43.11
N ILE A 768 -2.51 -6.70 -43.10
CA ILE A 768 -2.07 -6.02 -44.33
C ILE A 768 -1.03 -6.86 -45.09
N LYS A 769 -0.04 -7.44 -44.39
CA LYS A 769 0.97 -8.32 -45.02
C LYS A 769 0.35 -9.60 -45.57
N THR A 770 -0.66 -10.19 -44.93
CA THR A 770 -1.37 -11.38 -45.45
C THR A 770 -2.31 -11.07 -46.63
N GLN A 771 -2.96 -9.90 -46.67
CA GLN A 771 -3.74 -9.49 -47.84
C GLN A 771 -2.86 -9.27 -49.08
N LEU A 772 -1.67 -8.68 -48.91
CA LEU A 772 -0.70 -8.52 -50.01
C LEU A 772 -0.15 -9.87 -50.53
N THR A 773 -0.09 -10.92 -49.70
CA THR A 773 0.30 -12.26 -50.18
C THR A 773 -0.84 -12.98 -50.92
N ILE A 774 -2.10 -12.65 -50.63
CA ILE A 774 -3.28 -13.27 -51.28
C ILE A 774 -3.57 -12.63 -52.64
N GLU A 775 -3.17 -11.37 -52.88
CA GLU A 775 -3.33 -10.70 -54.19
C GLU A 775 -2.25 -11.07 -55.24
N PHE A 776 -1.31 -11.96 -54.92
CA PHE A 776 -0.30 -12.50 -55.86
C PHE A 776 -0.27 -14.04 -55.93
N LEU A 777 -1.45 -14.68 -55.88
CA LEU A 777 -1.62 -16.10 -56.26
C LEU A 777 -2.56 -16.26 -57.46
#